data_AF-A0A7C4SQJ5-F1
#
_entry.id   AF-A0A7C4SQJ5-F1
#
_cell.length_a   1.000
_cell.length_b   1.000
_cell.length_c   1.000
_cell.angle_alpha   90.00
_cell.angle_beta   90.00
_cell.angle_gamma   90.00
#
_symmetry.space_group_name_H-M   'P 1'
#
loop_
_entity.id
_entity.type
_entity.pdbx_description
1 polymer ?
#
loop_
_entity_poly.entity_id
_entity_poly.type
_entity_poly.pdbx_seq_one_letter_code
_entity_poly.pdbx_strand_id
1 'polypeptide(L)'
;MKAQYRKPELSGFSMRSALLFLDKRCGVEETERFLEAHGIARSYLDDPNNWVSFDFAHDLLALIRDRCKSEKACWEAGTYTVTKEILGQAVWIGAKSVGTPSLVFKQWVEHSKVYNRVGEFRILHAEKNRITLEYVPRPEYGETDKLFCLHRMGQFAAIPTIWGMPTAFCREIRCTAEGDGSCVYEFSWQERPSYLYPALGTLCGGLFGLLAHGQWDQGGVVPFWLLAAMLLFIGYLSGKTLDLRRTLRRNEAVGREQLQALEAAVDSISEKYVELQASQKALEEAHEELKKHRDHLEQLVEERTRELAESKQRLEESYEKLQELDRMKMRFFTNVSHELRTPLTLTLSPVEAMLQGELGPLPEQQRLYLEHVHTNALRLLKLINNLLDLSKLEAGKMALEIGRYDLGEFVQEIVDAFRPAGEKRGIEVKSEGGPPIPGLYFDRDKMEKVLINLIGNALKFTPEGGTVAVRWEKGEDHVSVSVVDTGPGIPEKDLERIFDRFVQVDDSLSRKHGGTGIGLALAKEITELHGGVLSAANRPEGGAVFTFTLPLAERELQRSGEEGKEEESRIKSLYRMADYVEEVDRGVPRKSSAVPEEASSVPGPEPPAEEGERHRVLVVEDNADMRTFIADCLSRDFVVRTAVDGEDGWRKIQEEPPDLVVSDIMMPNRNGYELCQLLKGSPDFQHVPIILLTSKSEIDMKVEGFEKGADDYLTKPFNPRELSVRVRNMIKIRSLEKQIQMENLKLQAALKELKETQSQLVHSEKMASLGVLSAGLVHEINNPLNAALSSLNTLARLLNGSGGPEAEPAGEKREKIVRTAQRALLGLKRCEEIVTGLRRFARKDVEGIREDDLHEGLEATLVLLPRESGKEISLHRDYRLARKVPCNLAQLNQVFMNLLVNASQAIQGKGDIWIRTEQIGQEAVVTVEDNGCGISPEKLPRIFEPFFTTKEVGQGTGLGLSISHRIVEEHGGRIEVESTPGKGSIFRVYLPMQDRRARAAEETDHGRTREAVGL
;
A
#
# COMPACT_ATOMS: atom_id res chain seq x y z
N MET A 1 -16.95 -50.75 59.93
CA MET A 1 -16.34 -52.07 59.69
C MET A 1 -16.09 -52.27 58.18
N LYS A 2 -15.18 -51.48 57.58
CA LYS A 2 -14.66 -51.65 56.21
C LYS A 2 -13.26 -51.03 56.12
N ALA A 3 -12.30 -51.69 56.75
CA ALA A 3 -10.90 -51.63 56.34
C ALA A 3 -10.50 -53.10 56.17
N GLN A 4 -10.70 -53.60 54.96
CA GLN A 4 -10.14 -54.88 54.55
C GLN A 4 -8.62 -54.67 54.61
N TYR A 5 -8.01 -55.31 55.60
CA TYR A 5 -6.58 -55.33 55.88
C TYR A 5 -5.75 -55.41 54.58
N ARG A 6 -5.13 -54.29 54.18
CA ARG A 6 -3.93 -54.31 53.34
C ARG A 6 -2.87 -55.10 54.11
N LYS A 7 -2.09 -55.94 53.43
CA LYS A 7 -1.23 -56.95 54.06
C LYS A 7 -0.39 -56.31 55.20
N PRO A 8 -0.35 -56.93 56.39
CA PRO A 8 0.49 -56.45 57.50
C PRO A 8 1.98 -56.67 57.19
N GLU A 9 2.75 -55.58 57.06
CA GLU A 9 4.05 -55.54 56.38
C GLU A 9 5.20 -55.03 57.25
N LEU A 10 4.95 -54.02 58.09
CA LEU A 10 5.90 -53.52 59.07
C LEU A 10 5.31 -53.65 60.47
N SER A 11 6.10 -54.08 61.46
CA SER A 11 5.58 -54.15 62.83
C SER A 11 5.27 -52.74 63.33
N GLY A 12 4.13 -52.57 64.00
CA GLY A 12 3.74 -51.32 64.65
C GLY A 12 4.81 -50.83 65.64
N PHE A 13 5.58 -51.77 66.21
CA PHE A 13 6.75 -51.49 67.04
C PHE A 13 7.81 -50.65 66.31
N SER A 14 8.10 -50.96 65.05
CA SER A 14 9.15 -50.28 64.28
C SER A 14 8.79 -48.81 63.99
N MET A 15 7.50 -48.53 63.80
CA MET A 15 7.00 -47.18 63.52
C MET A 15 6.66 -46.39 64.79
N ARG A 16 6.69 -47.03 65.97
CA ARG A 16 6.45 -46.37 67.25
C ARG A 16 7.52 -45.33 67.59
N SER A 17 8.77 -45.53 67.17
CA SER A 17 9.83 -44.52 67.35
C SER A 17 9.55 -43.26 66.54
N ALA A 18 9.02 -43.40 65.32
CA ALA A 18 8.57 -42.29 64.49
C ALA A 18 7.36 -41.56 65.11
N LEU A 19 6.37 -42.29 65.64
CA LEU A 19 5.24 -41.70 66.35
C LEU A 19 5.67 -40.96 67.63
N LEU A 20 6.58 -41.55 68.41
CA LEU A 20 7.11 -40.91 69.62
C LEU A 20 7.88 -39.63 69.29
N PHE A 21 8.62 -39.63 68.18
CA PHE A 21 9.28 -38.43 67.68
C PHE A 21 8.26 -37.37 67.28
N LEU A 22 7.21 -37.76 66.54
CA LEU A 22 6.14 -36.87 66.12
C LEU A 22 5.38 -36.27 67.32
N ASP A 23 5.03 -37.08 68.32
CA ASP A 23 4.41 -36.60 69.57
C ASP A 23 5.28 -35.55 70.27
N LYS A 24 6.59 -35.82 70.38
CA LYS A 24 7.52 -34.92 71.06
C LYS A 24 7.77 -33.62 70.28
N ARG A 25 7.71 -33.68 68.94
CA ARG A 25 8.10 -32.56 68.08
C ARG A 25 6.92 -31.73 67.59
N CYS A 26 5.81 -32.38 67.29
CA CYS A 26 4.63 -31.79 66.64
C CYS A 26 3.37 -31.85 67.52
N GLY A 27 3.41 -32.58 68.65
CA GLY A 27 2.32 -32.66 69.61
C GLY A 27 1.38 -33.85 69.36
N VAL A 28 0.78 -34.33 70.45
CA VAL A 28 -0.06 -35.55 70.46
C VAL A 28 -1.29 -35.43 69.57
N GLU A 29 -1.90 -34.25 69.47
CA GLU A 29 -3.10 -34.02 68.65
C GLU A 29 -2.88 -34.30 67.16
N GLU A 30 -1.67 -34.00 66.66
CA GLU A 30 -1.33 -34.23 65.26
C GLU A 30 -1.17 -35.72 64.97
N THR A 31 -0.57 -36.44 65.92
CA THR A 31 -0.49 -37.91 65.87
C THR A 31 -1.87 -38.54 65.89
N GLU A 32 -2.78 -38.11 66.79
CA GLU A 32 -4.15 -38.63 66.85
C GLU A 32 -4.92 -38.35 65.55
N ARG A 33 -4.81 -37.15 64.99
CA ARG A 33 -5.43 -36.81 63.68
C ARG A 33 -4.92 -37.70 62.56
N PHE A 34 -3.61 -37.97 62.51
CA PHE A 34 -3.04 -38.88 61.53
C PHE A 34 -3.55 -40.31 61.69
N LEU A 35 -3.64 -40.79 62.94
CA LEU A 35 -4.14 -42.12 63.27
C LEU A 35 -5.63 -42.30 62.94
N GLU A 36 -6.46 -41.30 63.27
CA GLU A 36 -7.88 -41.25 62.90
C GLU A 36 -8.09 -41.28 61.39
N ALA A 37 -7.29 -40.51 60.63
CA ALA A 37 -7.37 -40.48 59.17
C ALA A 37 -7.07 -41.85 58.54
N HIS A 38 -6.19 -42.64 59.16
CA HIS A 38 -5.86 -44.00 58.72
C HIS A 38 -6.76 -45.07 59.35
N GLY A 39 -7.71 -44.68 60.21
CA GLY A 39 -8.62 -45.59 60.89
C GLY A 39 -7.94 -46.54 61.88
N ILE A 40 -6.76 -46.18 62.41
CA ILE A 40 -5.98 -46.98 63.35
C ILE A 40 -6.08 -46.33 64.73
N ALA A 41 -6.53 -47.08 65.74
CA ALA A 41 -6.51 -46.58 67.11
C ALA A 41 -5.07 -46.58 67.66
N ARG A 42 -4.69 -45.59 68.46
CA ARG A 42 -3.35 -45.55 69.09
C ARG A 42 -2.99 -46.81 69.88
N SER A 43 -3.96 -47.34 70.63
CA SER A 43 -3.80 -48.59 71.38
C SER A 43 -3.48 -49.80 70.49
N TYR A 44 -3.81 -49.76 69.20
CA TYR A 44 -3.40 -50.78 68.23
C TYR A 44 -1.88 -50.80 68.06
N LEU A 45 -1.22 -49.64 68.03
CA LEU A 45 0.23 -49.55 67.81
C LEU A 45 1.05 -49.75 69.10
N ASP A 46 0.40 -49.74 70.26
CA ASP A 46 1.03 -50.09 71.53
C ASP A 46 1.25 -51.60 71.70
N ASP A 47 0.49 -52.45 70.99
CA ASP A 47 0.75 -53.90 70.95
C ASP A 47 1.88 -54.20 69.95
N PRO A 48 3.04 -54.71 70.40
CA PRO A 48 4.19 -54.99 69.53
C PRO A 48 3.90 -56.08 68.49
N ASN A 49 2.86 -56.89 68.67
CA ASN A 49 2.47 -57.93 67.73
C ASN A 49 1.61 -57.40 66.58
N ASN A 50 1.14 -56.16 66.65
CA ASN A 50 0.37 -55.54 65.59
C ASN A 50 1.29 -55.04 64.47
N TRP A 51 0.72 -54.97 63.28
CA TRP A 51 1.44 -54.66 62.04
C TRP A 51 0.68 -53.58 61.27
N VAL A 52 1.44 -52.73 60.61
CA VAL A 52 0.95 -51.65 59.73
C VAL A 52 1.36 -51.94 58.29
N SER A 53 0.65 -51.31 57.34
CA SER A 53 0.99 -51.39 55.92
C SER A 53 2.23 -50.55 55.62
N PHE A 54 2.91 -50.88 54.52
CA PHE A 54 4.02 -50.08 54.00
C PHE A 54 3.59 -48.63 53.71
N ASP A 55 2.41 -48.45 53.09
CA ASP A 55 1.85 -47.13 52.79
C ASP A 55 1.67 -46.26 54.05
N PHE A 56 1.13 -46.83 55.13
CA PHE A 56 0.95 -46.12 56.40
C PHE A 56 2.28 -45.63 56.97
N ALA A 57 3.31 -46.48 56.92
CA ALA A 57 4.64 -46.14 57.41
C ALA A 57 5.29 -45.05 56.54
N HIS A 58 5.08 -45.10 55.22
CA HIS A 58 5.54 -44.07 54.29
C HIS A 58 4.87 -42.73 54.59
N ASP A 59 3.54 -42.71 54.69
CA ASP A 59 2.75 -41.52 54.99
C ASP A 59 3.16 -40.89 56.33
N LEU A 60 3.48 -41.71 57.34
CA LEU A 60 3.97 -41.23 58.63
C LEU A 60 5.34 -40.56 58.52
N LEU A 61 6.29 -41.15 57.79
CA LEU A 61 7.62 -40.55 57.60
C LEU A 61 7.54 -39.28 56.73
N ALA A 62 6.66 -39.27 55.74
CA ALA A 62 6.37 -38.09 54.93
C ALA A 62 5.77 -36.97 55.80
N LEU A 63 4.83 -37.30 56.69
CA LEU A 63 4.28 -36.33 57.65
C LEU A 63 5.37 -35.74 58.55
N ILE A 64 6.32 -36.55 59.04
CA ILE A 64 7.45 -36.08 59.85
C ILE A 64 8.34 -35.12 59.04
N ARG A 65 8.71 -35.50 57.81
CA ARG A 65 9.48 -34.63 56.90
C ARG A 65 8.76 -33.29 56.72
N ASP A 66 7.47 -33.33 56.41
CA ASP A 66 6.69 -32.14 56.06
C ASP A 66 6.48 -31.22 57.25
N ARG A 67 6.17 -31.78 58.43
CA ARG A 67 6.00 -30.99 59.66
C ARG A 67 7.32 -30.44 60.19
N CYS A 68 8.42 -31.17 60.03
CA CYS A 68 9.74 -30.71 60.47
C CYS A 68 10.52 -29.92 59.39
N LYS A 69 10.00 -29.87 58.16
CA LYS A 69 10.64 -29.28 56.96
C LYS A 69 12.09 -29.75 56.74
N SER A 70 12.39 -31.01 57.09
CA SER A 70 13.73 -31.56 56.99
C SER A 70 13.70 -33.08 56.87
N GLU A 71 14.39 -33.63 55.87
CA GLU A 71 14.56 -35.08 55.72
C GLU A 71 15.43 -35.66 56.84
N LYS A 72 16.36 -34.87 57.40
CA LYS A 72 17.16 -35.28 58.56
C LYS A 72 16.30 -35.60 59.78
N ALA A 73 15.09 -35.03 59.88
CA ALA A 73 14.15 -35.35 60.93
C ALA A 73 13.76 -36.84 60.93
N CYS A 74 13.73 -37.50 59.76
CA CYS A 74 13.49 -38.93 59.67
C CYS A 74 14.64 -39.75 60.29
N TRP A 75 15.90 -39.34 60.08
CA TRP A 75 17.07 -39.93 60.76
C TRP A 75 17.00 -39.74 62.27
N GLU A 76 16.70 -38.52 62.72
CA GLU A 76 16.56 -38.22 64.14
C GLU A 76 15.43 -39.04 64.77
N ALA A 77 14.28 -39.18 64.10
CA ALA A 77 13.19 -40.05 64.53
C ALA A 77 13.65 -41.51 64.69
N GLY A 78 14.51 -42.00 63.78
CA GLY A 78 15.10 -43.32 63.85
C GLY A 78 15.92 -43.56 65.13
N THR A 79 16.64 -42.54 65.61
CA THR A 79 17.50 -42.68 66.81
C THR A 79 16.74 -42.98 68.11
N TYR A 80 15.41 -42.76 68.14
CA TYR A 80 14.57 -43.07 69.31
C TYR A 80 14.30 -44.57 69.47
N THR A 81 14.66 -45.40 68.48
CA THR A 81 14.31 -46.83 68.44
C THR A 81 14.96 -47.64 69.57
N VAL A 82 16.13 -47.24 70.06
CA VAL A 82 16.83 -47.92 71.19
C VAL A 82 16.51 -47.35 72.57
N THR A 83 15.57 -46.43 72.67
CA THR A 83 15.23 -45.81 73.95
C THR A 83 14.52 -46.81 74.88
N LYS A 84 14.60 -46.55 76.19
CA LYS A 84 13.98 -47.41 77.21
C LYS A 84 12.46 -47.48 77.04
N GLU A 85 11.86 -46.39 76.58
CA GLU A 85 10.43 -46.24 76.31
C GLU A 85 9.96 -47.11 75.12
N ILE A 86 10.78 -47.25 74.08
CA ILE A 86 10.45 -48.06 72.90
C ILE A 86 10.78 -49.54 73.13
N LEU A 87 12.00 -49.89 73.54
CA LEU A 87 12.42 -51.29 73.71
C LEU A 87 11.77 -52.00 74.91
N GLY A 88 11.28 -51.24 75.89
CA GLY A 88 10.82 -51.77 77.17
C GLY A 88 11.99 -52.08 78.13
N GLN A 89 11.69 -51.98 79.42
CA GLN A 89 12.72 -52.00 80.47
C GLN A 89 13.53 -53.31 80.52
N ALA A 90 12.90 -54.46 80.30
CA ALA A 90 13.57 -55.77 80.35
C ALA A 90 14.58 -55.97 79.21
N VAL A 91 14.17 -55.68 77.97
CA VAL A 91 15.02 -55.83 76.78
C VAL A 91 16.20 -54.87 76.82
N TRP A 92 15.96 -53.62 77.23
CA TRP A 92 16.99 -52.60 77.34
C TRP A 92 18.07 -52.96 78.39
N ILE A 93 17.67 -53.46 79.56
CA ILE A 93 18.62 -53.93 80.60
C ILE A 93 19.38 -55.18 80.12
N GLY A 94 18.71 -56.10 79.43
CA GLY A 94 19.34 -57.30 78.86
C GLY A 94 20.44 -56.98 77.86
N ALA A 95 20.17 -56.09 76.89
CA ALA A 95 21.17 -55.63 75.92
C ALA A 95 22.38 -54.98 76.61
N LYS A 96 22.13 -54.16 77.64
CA LYS A 96 23.16 -53.39 78.35
C LYS A 96 24.08 -54.25 79.23
N SER A 97 23.57 -55.31 79.82
CA SER A 97 24.29 -56.12 80.83
C SER A 97 25.20 -57.20 80.24
N VAL A 98 24.92 -57.69 79.02
CA VAL A 98 25.61 -58.86 78.45
C VAL A 98 26.26 -58.58 77.07
N GLY A 99 25.85 -57.53 76.34
CA GLY A 99 26.25 -57.30 74.95
C GLY A 99 27.46 -56.37 74.73
N THR A 100 28.08 -56.48 73.55
CA THR A 100 28.89 -55.42 72.90
C THR A 100 28.07 -54.79 71.78
N PRO A 101 28.38 -53.56 71.32
CA PRO A 101 27.64 -52.94 70.22
C PRO A 101 27.59 -53.85 68.97
N SER A 102 28.73 -54.44 68.56
CA SER A 102 28.78 -55.37 67.41
C SER A 102 27.83 -56.57 67.56
N LEU A 103 27.68 -57.11 68.76
CA LEU A 103 26.79 -58.24 69.01
C LEU A 103 25.32 -57.82 68.92
N VAL A 104 24.96 -56.64 69.43
CA VAL A 104 23.59 -56.12 69.33
C VAL A 104 23.22 -55.79 67.89
N PHE A 105 24.13 -55.19 67.12
CA PHE A 105 23.94 -55.02 65.67
C PHE A 105 23.64 -56.37 64.99
N LYS A 106 24.42 -57.41 65.28
CA LYS A 106 24.21 -58.75 64.70
C LYS A 106 22.86 -59.34 65.06
N GLN A 107 22.48 -59.31 66.34
CA GLN A 107 21.19 -59.83 66.79
C GLN A 107 20.01 -59.06 66.19
N TRP A 108 20.15 -57.75 65.99
CA TRP A 108 19.07 -56.93 65.44
C TRP A 108 18.83 -57.20 63.95
N VAL A 109 19.89 -57.49 63.20
CA VAL A 109 19.81 -57.92 61.80
C VAL A 109 19.24 -59.34 61.69
N GLU A 110 19.69 -60.26 62.53
CA GLU A 110 19.21 -61.66 62.57
C GLU A 110 17.70 -61.74 62.84
N HIS A 111 17.17 -60.91 63.74
CA HIS A 111 15.73 -60.87 64.06
C HIS A 111 14.94 -59.89 63.19
N SER A 112 15.50 -59.38 62.09
CA SER A 112 14.83 -58.38 61.25
C SER A 112 13.48 -58.80 60.70
N LYS A 113 13.29 -60.09 60.40
CA LYS A 113 12.02 -60.66 59.92
C LYS A 113 10.86 -60.53 60.93
N VAL A 114 11.17 -60.29 62.20
CA VAL A 114 10.16 -60.12 63.26
C VAL A 114 9.48 -58.76 63.17
N TYR A 115 10.18 -57.73 62.68
CA TYR A 115 9.67 -56.36 62.62
C TYR A 115 9.59 -55.77 61.20
N ASN A 116 10.22 -56.41 60.21
CA ASN A 116 10.24 -55.96 58.82
C ASN A 116 9.95 -57.11 57.86
N ARG A 117 8.90 -56.99 57.02
CA ARG A 117 8.61 -57.92 55.91
C ARG A 117 8.79 -57.31 54.51
N VAL A 118 9.09 -56.02 54.42
CA VAL A 118 9.22 -55.30 53.13
C VAL A 118 10.62 -55.40 52.53
N GLY A 119 11.62 -55.82 53.29
CA GLY A 119 12.97 -56.09 52.80
C GLY A 119 13.81 -56.95 53.74
N GLU A 120 15.05 -57.24 53.34
CA GLU A 120 15.97 -58.07 54.10
C GLU A 120 17.28 -57.33 54.42
N PHE A 121 17.80 -57.54 55.63
CA PHE A 121 19.08 -57.00 56.07
C PHE A 121 20.16 -58.08 56.04
N ARG A 122 21.38 -57.69 55.64
CA ARG A 122 22.57 -58.55 55.59
C ARG A 122 23.78 -57.81 56.13
N ILE A 123 24.58 -58.47 56.95
CA ILE A 123 25.86 -57.92 57.40
C ILE A 123 26.91 -58.33 56.37
N LEU A 124 27.50 -57.34 55.70
CA LEU A 124 28.56 -57.56 54.71
C LEU A 124 29.92 -57.75 55.39
N HIS A 125 30.19 -56.94 56.42
CA HIS A 125 31.45 -57.00 57.17
C HIS A 125 31.21 -56.67 58.64
N ALA A 126 31.89 -57.37 59.55
CA ALA A 126 31.78 -57.13 60.99
C ALA A 126 33.15 -57.24 61.68
N GLU A 127 33.59 -56.11 62.25
CA GLU A 127 34.75 -55.98 63.10
C GLU A 127 34.32 -55.60 64.53
N LYS A 128 35.29 -55.56 65.45
CA LYS A 128 35.04 -55.28 66.86
C LYS A 128 34.41 -53.91 67.11
N ASN A 129 34.74 -52.92 66.29
CA ASN A 129 34.28 -51.54 66.45
C ASN A 129 33.69 -50.93 65.17
N ARG A 130 33.39 -51.77 64.17
CA ARG A 130 32.88 -51.36 62.87
C ARG A 130 32.02 -52.45 62.24
N ILE A 131 30.93 -52.08 61.59
CA ILE A 131 30.06 -53.02 60.89
C ILE A 131 29.47 -52.41 59.61
N THR A 132 29.40 -53.19 58.53
CA THR A 132 28.81 -52.79 57.26
C THR A 132 27.54 -53.60 57.01
N LEU A 133 26.44 -52.89 56.78
CA LEU A 133 25.08 -53.42 56.66
C LEU A 133 24.53 -53.14 55.26
N GLU A 134 23.99 -54.15 54.61
CA GLU A 134 23.20 -54.03 53.38
C GLU A 134 21.72 -54.26 53.68
N TYR A 135 20.86 -53.44 53.06
CA TYR A 135 19.43 -53.63 53.03
C TYR A 135 18.95 -53.76 51.59
N VAL A 136 18.20 -54.83 51.32
CA VAL A 136 17.62 -55.10 50.01
C VAL A 136 16.09 -55.06 50.13
N PRO A 137 15.41 -54.05 49.53
CA PRO A 137 13.96 -54.03 49.49
C PRO A 137 13.44 -55.18 48.62
N ARG A 138 12.27 -55.76 48.95
CA ARG A 138 11.63 -56.74 48.07
C ARG A 138 11.02 -56.03 46.86
N PRO A 139 11.02 -56.64 45.66
CA PRO A 139 10.57 -55.98 44.44
C PRO A 139 9.13 -55.46 44.47
N GLU A 140 8.28 -56.08 45.30
CA GLU A 140 6.87 -55.69 45.47
C GLU A 140 6.72 -54.34 46.22
N TYR A 141 7.76 -53.87 46.91
CA TYR A 141 7.76 -52.65 47.70
C TYR A 141 8.78 -51.66 47.14
N GLY A 142 8.29 -50.61 46.47
CA GLY A 142 9.11 -49.55 45.92
C GLY A 142 9.42 -48.47 46.96
N GLU A 143 10.55 -48.57 47.66
CA GLU A 143 11.10 -47.46 48.46
C GLU A 143 11.68 -46.40 47.50
N THR A 144 10.81 -45.54 46.95
CA THR A 144 11.16 -44.54 45.91
C THR A 144 11.76 -43.24 46.45
N ASP A 145 11.79 -43.06 47.78
CA ASP A 145 12.42 -41.91 48.41
C ASP A 145 13.35 -42.29 49.57
N LYS A 146 14.13 -41.32 50.05
CA LYS A 146 15.13 -41.53 51.10
C LYS A 146 14.55 -41.60 52.52
N LEU A 147 13.24 -41.48 52.72
CA LEU A 147 12.69 -41.32 54.06
C LEU A 147 12.89 -42.57 54.91
N PHE A 148 12.61 -43.75 54.35
CA PHE A 148 12.90 -45.02 55.00
C PHE A 148 14.41 -45.25 55.18
N CYS A 149 15.23 -44.85 54.21
CA CYS A 149 16.69 -44.96 54.27
C CYS A 149 17.25 -44.19 55.48
N LEU A 150 16.87 -42.92 55.60
CA LEU A 150 17.31 -42.03 56.67
C LEU A 150 16.83 -42.53 58.03
N HIS A 151 15.56 -42.92 58.13
CA HIS A 151 15.03 -43.47 59.38
C HIS A 151 15.83 -44.68 59.84
N ARG A 152 16.04 -45.66 58.95
CA ARG A 152 16.80 -46.90 59.20
C ARG A 152 18.24 -46.63 59.64
N MET A 153 18.95 -45.71 58.98
CA MET A 153 20.29 -45.29 59.40
C MET A 153 20.29 -44.78 60.85
N GLY A 154 19.28 -44.01 61.24
CA GLY A 154 19.10 -43.54 62.61
C GLY A 154 18.87 -44.67 63.61
N GLN A 155 18.04 -45.66 63.26
CA GLN A 155 17.73 -46.80 64.13
C GLN A 155 19.00 -47.57 64.52
N PHE A 156 19.85 -47.87 63.55
CA PHE A 156 21.09 -48.63 63.76
C PHE A 156 22.20 -47.78 64.39
N ALA A 157 22.35 -46.51 64.00
CA ALA A 157 23.36 -45.62 64.57
C ALA A 157 23.21 -45.43 66.08
N ALA A 158 22.00 -45.59 66.61
CA ALA A 158 21.73 -45.39 68.02
C ALA A 158 22.19 -46.55 68.91
N ILE A 159 22.53 -47.73 68.39
CA ILE A 159 22.89 -48.92 69.20
C ILE A 159 23.94 -48.67 70.30
N PRO A 160 25.08 -47.98 70.05
CA PRO A 160 26.08 -47.75 71.11
C PRO A 160 25.57 -46.90 72.28
N THR A 161 24.51 -46.12 72.08
CA THR A 161 23.94 -45.25 73.11
C THR A 161 23.34 -46.03 74.30
N ILE A 162 23.03 -47.32 74.13
CA ILE A 162 22.63 -48.24 75.22
C ILE A 162 23.66 -48.20 76.38
N TRP A 163 24.96 -48.04 76.06
CA TRP A 163 26.06 -47.95 77.03
C TRP A 163 26.51 -46.52 77.35
N GLY A 164 25.74 -45.50 76.94
CA GLY A 164 26.11 -44.10 77.12
C GLY A 164 27.25 -43.63 76.21
N MET A 165 27.55 -44.39 75.17
CA MET A 165 28.48 -43.95 74.11
C MET A 165 27.76 -43.02 73.14
N PRO A 166 28.48 -42.16 72.41
CA PRO A 166 27.91 -41.44 71.27
C PRO A 166 27.29 -42.41 70.26
N THR A 167 26.35 -41.92 69.46
CA THR A 167 25.84 -42.67 68.30
C THR A 167 26.99 -43.14 67.42
N ALA A 168 26.86 -44.32 66.83
CA ALA A 168 27.84 -44.81 65.86
C ALA A 168 27.95 -43.80 64.72
N PHE A 169 29.18 -43.57 64.25
CA PHE A 169 29.38 -42.81 63.03
C PHE A 169 28.85 -43.66 61.87
N CYS A 170 27.82 -43.17 61.19
CA CYS A 170 27.18 -43.84 60.08
C CYS A 170 27.58 -43.16 58.76
N ARG A 171 28.03 -43.95 57.79
CA ARG A 171 28.30 -43.52 56.43
C ARG A 171 27.41 -44.30 55.47
N GLU A 172 26.58 -43.60 54.69
CA GLU A 172 25.87 -44.18 53.54
C GLU A 172 26.90 -44.45 52.43
N ILE A 173 26.90 -45.68 51.90
CA ILE A 173 27.76 -46.12 50.81
C ILE A 173 26.96 -46.20 49.50
N ARG A 174 25.73 -46.73 49.56
CA ARG A 174 24.80 -46.86 48.42
C ARG A 174 23.35 -46.71 48.88
N CYS A 175 22.47 -46.26 47.99
CA CYS A 175 21.08 -45.96 48.33
C CYS A 175 20.10 -46.28 47.19
N THR A 176 19.03 -47.03 47.45
CA THR A 176 18.05 -47.40 46.42
C THR A 176 17.29 -46.21 45.83
N ALA A 177 17.07 -45.16 46.62
CA ALA A 177 16.43 -43.94 46.13
C ALA A 177 17.29 -43.18 45.09
N GLU A 178 18.59 -43.48 44.99
CA GLU A 178 19.50 -42.92 43.99
C GLU A 178 19.67 -43.84 42.76
N GLY A 179 18.87 -44.90 42.68
CA GLY A 179 18.87 -45.85 41.56
C GLY A 179 19.69 -47.13 41.79
N ASP A 180 20.30 -47.31 42.98
CA ASP A 180 20.97 -48.57 43.33
C ASP A 180 19.96 -49.71 43.62
N GLY A 181 20.39 -50.96 43.48
CA GLY A 181 19.56 -52.14 43.80
C GLY A 181 19.47 -52.48 45.30
N SER A 182 20.32 -51.90 46.14
CA SER A 182 20.33 -52.08 47.60
C SER A 182 20.91 -50.86 48.31
N CYS A 183 20.52 -50.65 49.58
CA CYS A 183 21.17 -49.64 50.42
C CYS A 183 22.31 -50.26 51.21
N VAL A 184 23.48 -49.62 51.27
CA VAL A 184 24.64 -50.10 52.05
C VAL A 184 25.13 -49.01 53.00
N TYR A 185 25.35 -49.37 54.26
CA TYR A 185 25.75 -48.46 55.33
C TYR A 185 26.95 -49.01 56.10
N GLU A 186 27.89 -48.16 56.51
CA GLU A 186 28.97 -48.50 57.43
C GLU A 186 28.79 -47.76 58.76
N PHE A 187 28.89 -48.47 59.88
CA PHE A 187 28.80 -47.94 61.23
C PHE A 187 30.12 -48.19 61.98
N SER A 188 30.68 -47.17 62.66
CA SER A 188 31.90 -47.31 63.48
C SER A 188 31.82 -46.60 64.83
N TRP A 189 32.53 -47.11 65.85
CA TRP A 189 32.55 -46.58 67.23
C TRP A 189 33.91 -46.75 67.94
N GLN A 190 34.11 -46.07 69.08
CA GLN A 190 35.37 -46.10 69.86
C GLN A 190 35.43 -47.22 70.92
N GLU A 191 36.63 -47.71 71.25
CA GLU A 191 36.89 -48.73 72.30
C GLU A 191 37.24 -48.12 73.67
N ARG A 192 37.12 -48.90 74.77
CA ARG A 192 37.45 -48.47 76.15
C ARG A 192 38.95 -48.64 76.52
N PRO A 193 39.59 -47.74 77.30
CA PRO A 193 41.01 -47.82 77.74
C PRO A 193 41.31 -48.90 78.81
N SER A 194 42.59 -49.33 78.93
CA SER A 194 43.09 -50.45 79.79
C SER A 194 43.95 -50.00 80.99
N TYR A 195 43.94 -50.74 82.11
CA TYR A 195 44.51 -50.34 83.42
C TYR A 195 45.80 -51.09 83.87
N LEU A 196 46.47 -51.82 82.98
CA LEU A 196 47.49 -52.81 83.37
C LEU A 196 48.83 -52.22 83.89
N TYR A 197 49.37 -51.19 83.27
CA TYR A 197 50.72 -50.65 83.55
C TYR A 197 50.85 -49.85 84.86
N PRO A 198 49.89 -48.99 85.25
CA PRO A 198 49.93 -48.32 86.54
C PRO A 198 49.93 -49.30 87.71
N ALA A 199 49.20 -50.43 87.58
CA ALA A 199 49.16 -51.47 88.60
C ALA A 199 50.53 -52.15 88.81
N LEU A 200 51.24 -52.47 87.73
CA LEU A 200 52.60 -53.02 87.77
C LEU A 200 53.62 -52.04 88.40
N GLY A 201 53.50 -50.75 88.08
CA GLY A 201 54.34 -49.70 88.64
C GLY A 201 54.18 -49.55 90.15
N THR A 202 52.94 -49.53 90.65
CA THR A 202 52.65 -49.45 92.10
C THR A 202 53.22 -50.66 92.85
N LEU A 203 53.08 -51.86 92.30
CA LEU A 203 53.64 -53.10 92.86
C LEU A 203 55.16 -52.99 93.07
N CYS A 204 55.89 -52.45 92.09
CA CYS A 204 57.34 -52.24 92.19
C CYS A 204 57.68 -51.20 93.27
N GLY A 205 56.95 -50.09 93.33
CA GLY A 205 57.14 -49.03 94.33
C GLY A 205 56.94 -49.51 95.77
N GLY A 206 55.96 -50.38 96.00
CA GLY A 206 55.73 -51.00 97.31
C GLY A 206 56.87 -51.92 97.75
N LEU A 207 57.45 -52.68 96.82
CA LEU A 207 58.58 -53.57 97.10
C LEU A 207 59.83 -52.79 97.56
N PHE A 208 60.13 -51.65 96.90
CA PHE A 208 61.22 -50.75 97.30
C PHE A 208 60.97 -50.10 98.66
N GLY A 209 59.70 -49.76 98.97
CA GLY A 209 59.31 -49.24 100.28
C GLY A 209 59.68 -50.18 101.42
N LEU A 210 59.35 -51.46 101.31
CA LEU A 210 59.64 -52.47 102.34
C LEU A 210 61.14 -52.62 102.64
N LEU A 211 62.00 -52.58 101.61
CA LEU A 211 63.44 -52.70 101.78
C LEU A 211 64.06 -51.51 102.56
N ALA A 212 63.50 -50.31 102.41
CA ALA A 212 64.01 -49.11 103.05
C ALA A 212 63.73 -49.04 104.57
N HIS A 213 62.82 -49.87 105.12
CA HIS A 213 62.49 -49.89 106.55
C HIS A 213 63.69 -50.29 107.43
N GLY A 214 64.50 -51.25 106.98
CA GLY A 214 65.53 -51.87 107.82
C GLY A 214 66.68 -50.94 108.20
N GLN A 215 66.85 -49.82 107.49
CA GLN A 215 67.94 -48.86 107.73
C GLN A 215 67.45 -47.55 108.38
N TRP A 216 66.15 -47.45 108.69
CA TRP A 216 65.49 -46.18 108.99
C TRP A 216 65.16 -46.00 110.49
N ASP A 217 66.18 -45.77 111.34
CA ASP A 217 66.21 -44.94 112.58
C ASP A 217 67.58 -45.12 113.27
N GLN A 218 68.22 -44.16 113.95
CA GLN A 218 67.70 -43.21 114.94
C GLN A 218 68.11 -41.76 114.66
N GLY A 219 67.13 -40.95 114.26
CA GLY A 219 67.30 -39.49 114.11
C GLY A 219 66.93 -38.93 112.74
N GLY A 220 66.38 -39.75 111.84
CA GLY A 220 65.88 -39.30 110.55
C GLY A 220 64.64 -38.42 110.71
N VAL A 221 64.64 -37.27 110.05
CA VAL A 221 63.61 -36.22 110.17
C VAL A 221 62.24 -36.64 109.60
N VAL A 222 62.14 -37.76 108.87
CA VAL A 222 60.90 -38.20 108.21
C VAL A 222 60.51 -39.62 108.65
N PRO A 223 59.24 -39.92 108.99
CA PRO A 223 58.81 -41.28 109.33
C PRO A 223 58.82 -42.27 108.15
N PHE A 224 59.08 -43.55 108.42
CA PHE A 224 59.11 -44.61 107.40
C PHE A 224 57.81 -44.76 106.59
N TRP A 225 56.63 -44.64 107.23
CA TRP A 225 55.35 -44.75 106.52
C TRP A 225 55.21 -43.72 105.40
N LEU A 226 55.82 -42.54 105.60
CA LEU A 226 55.87 -41.46 104.63
C LEU A 226 56.78 -41.83 103.46
N LEU A 227 57.92 -42.45 103.72
CA LEU A 227 58.84 -42.97 102.70
C LEU A 227 58.20 -44.10 101.86
N ALA A 228 57.51 -45.04 102.50
CA ALA A 228 56.82 -46.14 101.79
C ALA A 228 55.69 -45.63 100.90
N ALA A 229 54.89 -44.67 101.40
CA ALA A 229 53.85 -44.00 100.62
C ALA A 229 54.45 -43.26 99.41
N MET A 230 55.58 -42.57 99.61
CA MET A 230 56.31 -41.92 98.51
C MET A 230 56.77 -42.94 97.46
N LEU A 231 57.31 -44.09 97.86
CA LEU A 231 57.81 -45.10 96.92
C LEU A 231 56.68 -45.79 96.13
N LEU A 232 55.55 -46.11 96.76
CA LEU A 232 54.33 -46.57 96.07
C LEU A 232 53.85 -45.55 95.04
N PHE A 233 53.82 -44.28 95.44
CA PHE A 233 53.39 -43.18 94.57
C PHE A 233 54.37 -42.96 93.40
N ILE A 234 55.68 -43.04 93.66
CA ILE A 234 56.73 -43.00 92.62
C ILE A 234 56.57 -44.19 91.67
N GLY A 235 56.29 -45.39 92.18
CA GLY A 235 56.03 -46.58 91.37
C GLY A 235 54.79 -46.41 90.47
N TYR A 236 53.67 -45.98 91.04
CA TYR A 236 52.45 -45.68 90.29
C TYR A 236 52.70 -44.64 89.19
N LEU A 237 53.37 -43.53 89.53
CA LEU A 237 53.74 -42.47 88.58
C LEU A 237 54.66 -43.00 87.49
N SER A 238 55.61 -43.87 87.83
CA SER A 238 56.53 -44.52 86.88
C SER A 238 55.78 -45.45 85.92
N GLY A 239 54.83 -46.24 86.42
CA GLY A 239 53.95 -47.07 85.59
C GLY A 239 53.05 -46.24 84.68
N LYS A 240 52.44 -45.18 85.22
CA LYS A 240 51.66 -44.17 84.47
C LYS A 240 52.49 -43.50 83.39
N THR A 241 53.76 -43.17 83.67
CA THR A 241 54.64 -42.54 82.66
C THR A 241 55.09 -43.51 81.59
N LEU A 242 55.30 -44.80 81.91
CA LEU A 242 55.57 -45.84 80.90
C LEU A 242 54.37 -46.09 79.99
N ASP A 243 53.17 -46.21 80.56
CA ASP A 243 51.92 -46.37 79.81
C ASP A 243 51.65 -45.15 78.93
N LEU A 244 51.85 -43.96 79.51
CA LEU A 244 51.76 -42.70 78.79
C LEU A 244 52.80 -42.65 77.67
N ARG A 245 54.05 -43.05 77.88
CA ARG A 245 55.08 -43.09 76.83
C ARG A 245 54.72 -44.05 75.70
N ARG A 246 54.16 -45.23 76.00
CA ARG A 246 53.71 -46.17 74.97
C ARG A 246 52.50 -45.65 74.20
N THR A 247 51.53 -45.10 74.93
CA THR A 247 50.36 -44.47 74.34
C THR A 247 50.78 -43.29 73.48
N LEU A 248 51.71 -42.45 73.95
CA LEU A 248 52.30 -41.35 73.19
C LEU A 248 53.04 -41.85 71.95
N ARG A 249 53.88 -42.90 72.03
CA ARG A 249 54.54 -43.45 70.83
C ARG A 249 53.56 -44.02 69.81
N ARG A 250 52.50 -44.70 70.27
CA ARG A 250 51.42 -45.18 69.38
C ARG A 250 50.67 -44.01 68.77
N ASN A 251 50.35 -43.00 69.58
CA ASN A 251 49.69 -41.78 69.13
C ASN A 251 50.59 -40.94 68.22
N GLU A 252 51.92 -40.99 68.38
CA GLU A 252 52.89 -40.35 67.49
C GLU A 252 53.02 -41.11 66.17
N ALA A 253 52.99 -42.44 66.19
CA ALA A 253 53.02 -43.25 64.97
C ALA A 253 51.72 -43.08 64.16
N VAL A 254 50.58 -43.25 64.82
CA VAL A 254 49.25 -42.95 64.24
C VAL A 254 49.18 -41.48 63.86
N GLY A 255 49.73 -40.58 64.69
CA GLY A 255 49.76 -39.15 64.43
C GLY A 255 50.62 -38.80 63.22
N ARG A 256 51.73 -39.50 62.95
CA ARG A 256 52.55 -39.33 61.74
C ARG A 256 51.86 -39.88 60.50
N GLU A 257 51.26 -41.08 60.57
CA GLU A 257 50.45 -41.60 59.46
C GLU A 257 49.26 -40.68 59.18
N GLN A 258 48.61 -40.17 60.23
CA GLN A 258 47.56 -39.17 60.12
C GLN A 258 48.08 -37.85 59.56
N LEU A 259 49.28 -37.40 59.95
CA LEU A 259 49.86 -36.17 59.43
C LEU A 259 50.22 -36.32 57.95
N GLN A 260 50.80 -37.44 57.54
CA GLN A 260 51.10 -37.72 56.12
C GLN A 260 49.84 -37.89 55.29
N ALA A 261 48.83 -38.61 55.82
CA ALA A 261 47.54 -38.72 55.18
C ALA A 261 46.82 -37.37 55.14
N LEU A 262 47.00 -36.52 56.16
CA LEU A 262 46.47 -35.17 56.22
C LEU A 262 47.20 -34.24 55.25
N GLU A 263 48.52 -34.31 55.13
CA GLU A 263 49.32 -33.56 54.16
C GLU A 263 48.94 -33.96 52.73
N ALA A 264 48.90 -35.27 52.43
CA ALA A 264 48.44 -35.74 51.13
C ALA A 264 46.97 -35.37 50.86
N ALA A 265 46.11 -35.38 51.89
CA ALA A 265 44.75 -34.89 51.77
C ALA A 265 44.71 -33.38 51.59
N VAL A 266 45.57 -32.60 52.24
CA VAL A 266 45.66 -31.13 52.09
C VAL A 266 46.16 -30.78 50.70
N ASP A 267 47.16 -31.48 50.17
CA ASP A 267 47.65 -31.28 48.80
C ASP A 267 46.56 -31.65 47.78
N SER A 268 45.90 -32.80 47.96
CA SER A 268 44.76 -33.19 47.11
C SER A 268 43.59 -32.21 47.25
N ILE A 269 43.33 -31.68 48.44
CA ILE A 269 42.31 -30.64 48.68
C ILE A 269 42.74 -29.34 48.03
N SER A 270 44.02 -28.98 48.05
CA SER A 270 44.56 -27.75 47.45
C SER A 270 44.46 -27.81 45.92
N GLU A 271 44.84 -28.94 45.31
CA GLU A 271 44.63 -29.19 43.88
C GLU A 271 43.14 -29.13 43.52
N LYS A 272 42.29 -29.84 44.27
CA LYS A 272 40.83 -29.76 44.09
C LYS A 272 40.29 -28.37 44.34
N TYR A 273 40.89 -27.58 45.22
CA TYR A 273 40.47 -26.22 45.53
C TYR A 273 40.80 -25.29 44.35
N VAL A 274 41.97 -25.44 43.74
CA VAL A 274 42.33 -24.71 42.51
C VAL A 274 41.42 -25.12 41.35
N GLU A 275 41.17 -26.41 41.15
CA GLU A 275 40.21 -26.90 40.14
C GLU A 275 38.79 -26.39 40.43
N LEU A 276 38.36 -26.40 41.69
CA LEU A 276 37.05 -25.89 42.11
C LEU A 276 36.94 -24.39 41.89
N GLN A 277 37.99 -23.62 42.18
CA GLN A 277 38.02 -22.18 41.91
C GLN A 277 37.95 -21.89 40.40
N ALA A 278 38.68 -22.65 39.58
CA ALA A 278 38.61 -22.54 38.13
C ALA A 278 37.21 -22.91 37.61
N SER A 279 36.61 -23.98 38.15
CA SER A 279 35.24 -24.39 37.82
C SER A 279 34.20 -23.39 38.32
N GLN A 280 34.38 -22.78 39.49
CA GLN A 280 33.49 -21.73 40.03
C GLN A 280 33.52 -20.50 39.13
N LYS A 281 34.73 -20.07 38.72
CA LYS A 281 34.87 -18.94 37.81
C LYS A 281 34.24 -19.23 36.45
N ALA A 282 34.48 -20.42 35.88
CA ALA A 282 33.84 -20.83 34.63
C ALA A 282 32.30 -20.91 34.77
N LEU A 283 31.81 -21.36 35.94
CA LEU A 283 30.38 -21.40 36.23
C LEU A 283 29.78 -20.00 36.39
N GLU A 284 30.49 -19.06 37.02
CA GLU A 284 30.08 -17.65 37.11
C GLU A 284 30.02 -16.98 35.73
N GLU A 285 31.03 -17.18 34.89
CA GLU A 285 31.06 -16.70 33.51
C GLU A 285 29.89 -17.29 32.70
N ALA A 286 29.68 -18.61 32.78
CA ALA A 286 28.55 -19.27 32.14
C ALA A 286 27.20 -18.78 32.69
N HIS A 287 27.07 -18.54 33.99
CA HIS A 287 25.85 -18.04 34.59
C HIS A 287 25.54 -16.61 34.13
N GLU A 288 26.56 -15.76 34.00
CA GLU A 288 26.40 -14.41 33.49
C GLU A 288 26.01 -14.38 32.01
N GLU A 289 26.60 -15.27 31.20
CA GLU A 289 26.21 -15.47 29.80
C GLU A 289 24.77 -15.99 29.68
N LEU A 290 24.40 -16.98 30.49
CA LEU A 290 23.06 -17.56 30.51
C LEU A 290 22.01 -16.56 31.01
N LYS A 291 22.38 -15.68 31.95
CA LYS A 291 21.55 -14.55 32.38
C LYS A 291 21.33 -13.56 31.24
N LYS A 292 22.37 -13.16 30.52
CA LYS A 292 22.25 -12.29 29.33
C LYS A 292 21.34 -12.91 28.27
N HIS A 293 21.50 -14.21 28.00
CA HIS A 293 20.64 -14.92 27.06
C HIS A 293 19.19 -15.00 27.54
N ARG A 294 18.95 -15.29 28.83
CA ARG A 294 17.60 -15.32 29.40
C ARG A 294 16.94 -13.95 29.30
N ASP A 295 17.63 -12.90 29.72
CA ASP A 295 17.08 -11.54 29.72
C ASP A 295 16.78 -11.09 28.26
N HIS A 296 17.63 -11.48 27.29
CA HIS A 296 17.37 -11.26 25.86
C HIS A 296 16.17 -12.07 25.34
N LEU A 297 16.03 -13.33 25.74
CA LEU A 297 14.89 -14.17 25.37
C LEU A 297 13.58 -13.66 25.99
N GLU A 298 13.61 -13.17 27.23
CA GLU A 298 12.44 -12.56 27.88
C GLU A 298 11.99 -11.32 27.11
N GLN A 299 12.91 -10.44 26.71
CA GLN A 299 12.60 -9.29 25.85
C GLN A 299 12.02 -9.72 24.50
N LEU A 300 12.61 -10.74 23.86
CA LEU A 300 12.12 -11.23 22.58
C LEU A 300 10.73 -11.89 22.70
N VAL A 301 10.48 -12.64 23.77
CA VAL A 301 9.17 -13.24 24.05
C VAL A 301 8.14 -12.15 24.30
N GLU A 302 8.47 -11.10 25.07
CA GLU A 302 7.57 -9.97 25.33
C GLU A 302 7.24 -9.23 24.03
N GLU A 303 8.25 -8.94 23.20
CA GLU A 303 8.07 -8.31 21.89
C GLU A 303 7.19 -9.17 20.97
N ARG A 304 7.48 -10.47 20.85
CA ARG A 304 6.68 -11.41 20.04
C ARG A 304 5.26 -11.58 20.56
N THR A 305 5.06 -11.58 21.88
CA THR A 305 3.73 -11.69 22.48
C THR A 305 2.90 -10.45 22.19
N ARG A 306 3.52 -9.26 22.23
CA ARG A 306 2.88 -8.00 21.85
C ARG A 306 2.54 -7.98 20.35
N GLU A 307 3.49 -8.33 19.47
CA GLU A 307 3.24 -8.43 18.03
C GLU A 307 2.09 -9.40 17.71
N LEU A 308 2.06 -10.55 18.40
CA LEU A 308 1.03 -11.55 18.22
C LEU A 308 -0.34 -11.04 18.70
N ALA A 309 -0.40 -10.34 19.83
CA ALA A 309 -1.63 -9.74 20.33
C ALA A 309 -2.18 -8.67 19.36
N GLU A 310 -1.30 -7.79 18.85
CA GLU A 310 -1.68 -6.79 17.84
C GLU A 310 -2.11 -7.41 16.51
N SER A 311 -1.43 -8.48 16.07
CA SER A 311 -1.82 -9.21 14.87
C SER A 311 -3.16 -9.92 15.05
N LYS A 312 -3.41 -10.51 16.22
CA LYS A 312 -4.68 -11.16 16.55
C LYS A 312 -5.82 -10.15 16.56
N GLN A 313 -5.64 -9.00 17.20
CA GLN A 313 -6.65 -7.94 17.22
C GLN A 313 -6.95 -7.43 15.81
N ARG A 314 -5.92 -7.14 15.00
CA ARG A 314 -6.10 -6.75 13.59
C ARG A 314 -6.85 -7.80 12.78
N LEU A 315 -6.59 -9.08 13.05
CA LEU A 315 -7.28 -10.17 12.39
C LEU A 315 -8.76 -10.24 12.79
N GLU A 316 -9.08 -10.10 14.08
CA GLU A 316 -10.45 -10.06 14.60
C GLU A 316 -11.23 -8.87 13.99
N GLU A 317 -10.65 -7.67 13.97
CA GLU A 317 -11.26 -6.49 13.34
C GLU A 317 -11.47 -6.69 11.83
N SER A 318 -10.51 -7.31 11.12
CA SER A 318 -10.66 -7.60 9.70
C SER A 318 -11.74 -8.64 9.43
N TYR A 319 -11.87 -9.63 10.32
CA TYR A 319 -12.89 -10.66 10.22
C TYR A 319 -14.30 -10.09 10.44
N GLU A 320 -14.46 -9.21 11.43
CA GLU A 320 -15.74 -8.51 11.66
C GLU A 320 -16.13 -7.63 10.46
N LYS A 321 -15.18 -6.86 9.91
CA LYS A 321 -15.41 -6.07 8.68
C LYS A 321 -15.81 -6.96 7.50
N LEU A 322 -15.18 -8.11 7.35
CA LEU A 322 -15.51 -9.06 6.28
C LEU A 322 -16.94 -9.59 6.43
N GLN A 323 -17.35 -9.96 7.65
CA GLN A 323 -18.71 -10.41 7.93
C GLN A 323 -19.75 -9.30 7.71
N GLU A 324 -19.41 -8.06 8.07
CA GLU A 324 -20.28 -6.91 7.84
C GLU A 324 -20.46 -6.65 6.34
N LEU A 325 -19.37 -6.66 5.57
CA LEU A 325 -19.39 -6.55 4.11
C LEU A 325 -20.23 -7.65 3.47
N ASP A 326 -20.10 -8.90 3.92
CA ASP A 326 -20.87 -10.01 3.40
C ASP A 326 -22.38 -9.87 3.69
N ARG A 327 -22.73 -9.43 4.91
CA ARG A 327 -24.13 -9.10 5.27
C ARG A 327 -24.68 -7.94 4.45
N MET A 328 -23.87 -6.91 4.19
CA MET A 328 -24.26 -5.77 3.35
C MET A 328 -24.45 -6.21 1.89
N LYS A 329 -23.55 -7.04 1.35
CA LYS A 329 -23.65 -7.64 0.00
C LYS A 329 -24.96 -8.39 -0.15
N MET A 330 -25.31 -9.27 0.79
CA MET A 330 -26.57 -10.03 0.74
C MET A 330 -27.83 -9.14 0.82
N ARG A 331 -27.85 -8.15 1.72
CA ARG A 331 -28.98 -7.21 1.82
C ARG A 331 -29.12 -6.39 0.54
N PHE A 332 -28.00 -5.95 -0.04
CA PHE A 332 -27.97 -5.23 -1.30
C PHE A 332 -28.62 -6.05 -2.42
N PHE A 333 -28.18 -7.29 -2.67
CA PHE A 333 -28.76 -8.11 -3.75
C PHE A 333 -30.24 -8.43 -3.54
N THR A 334 -30.65 -8.71 -2.30
CA THR A 334 -32.05 -9.01 -1.98
C THR A 334 -32.94 -7.79 -2.23
N ASN A 335 -32.52 -6.61 -1.75
CA ASN A 335 -33.26 -5.36 -1.92
C ASN A 335 -33.30 -4.91 -3.39
N VAL A 336 -32.14 -4.88 -4.05
CA VAL A 336 -32.04 -4.49 -5.47
C VAL A 336 -32.94 -5.35 -6.33
N SER A 337 -33.00 -6.66 -6.08
CA SER A 337 -33.84 -7.53 -6.91
C SER A 337 -35.33 -7.32 -6.67
N HIS A 338 -35.75 -6.97 -5.45
CA HIS A 338 -37.13 -6.60 -5.17
C HIS A 338 -37.49 -5.25 -5.84
N GLU A 339 -36.59 -4.27 -5.74
CA GLU A 339 -36.71 -2.94 -6.35
C GLU A 339 -36.68 -2.98 -7.89
N LEU A 340 -35.99 -3.96 -8.49
CA LEU A 340 -35.97 -4.16 -9.95
C LEU A 340 -37.16 -4.99 -10.44
N ARG A 341 -37.60 -6.00 -9.67
CA ARG A 341 -38.74 -6.86 -10.05
C ARG A 341 -40.04 -6.07 -10.12
N THR A 342 -40.32 -5.24 -9.13
CA THR A 342 -41.58 -4.49 -9.02
C THR A 342 -41.87 -3.60 -10.23
N PRO A 343 -40.98 -2.68 -10.67
CA PRO A 343 -41.24 -1.85 -11.85
C PRO A 343 -41.29 -2.67 -13.14
N LEU A 344 -40.54 -3.78 -13.21
CA LEU A 344 -40.51 -4.64 -14.37
C LEU A 344 -41.83 -5.41 -14.54
N THR A 345 -42.37 -5.96 -13.46
CA THR A 345 -43.70 -6.59 -13.45
C THR A 345 -44.78 -5.56 -13.80
N LEU A 346 -44.72 -4.34 -13.25
CA LEU A 346 -45.65 -3.26 -13.58
C LEU A 346 -45.53 -2.76 -15.04
N THR A 347 -44.41 -3.03 -15.70
CA THR A 347 -44.20 -2.74 -17.13
C THR A 347 -44.69 -3.89 -18.01
N LEU A 348 -44.46 -5.14 -17.59
CA LEU A 348 -44.84 -6.34 -18.30
C LEU A 348 -46.36 -6.50 -18.43
N SER A 349 -47.11 -6.35 -17.32
CA SER A 349 -48.55 -6.62 -17.33
C SER A 349 -49.36 -5.74 -18.30
N PRO A 350 -49.14 -4.41 -18.38
CA PRO A 350 -49.82 -3.58 -19.38
C PRO A 350 -49.40 -3.90 -20.82
N VAL A 351 -48.12 -4.22 -21.03
CA VAL A 351 -47.60 -4.58 -22.36
C VAL A 351 -48.21 -5.90 -22.84
N GLU A 352 -48.34 -6.89 -21.95
CA GLU A 352 -49.02 -8.16 -22.24
C GLU A 352 -50.50 -7.95 -22.60
N ALA A 353 -51.22 -7.16 -21.81
CA ALA A 353 -52.63 -6.82 -22.10
C ALA A 353 -52.79 -6.12 -23.47
N MET A 354 -51.84 -5.25 -23.84
CA MET A 354 -51.83 -4.61 -25.17
C MET A 354 -51.56 -5.63 -26.29
N LEU A 355 -50.62 -6.55 -26.10
CA LEU A 355 -50.25 -7.57 -27.11
C LEU A 355 -51.34 -8.65 -27.29
N GLN A 356 -52.06 -8.99 -26.22
CA GLN A 356 -53.21 -9.89 -26.22
C GLN A 356 -54.49 -9.25 -26.78
N GLY A 357 -54.47 -7.94 -27.04
CA GLY A 357 -55.58 -7.21 -27.65
C GLY A 357 -56.67 -6.78 -26.66
N GLU A 358 -56.44 -6.92 -25.35
CA GLU A 358 -57.39 -6.54 -24.29
C GLU A 358 -57.64 -5.02 -24.25
N LEU A 359 -56.68 -4.23 -24.74
CA LEU A 359 -56.72 -2.76 -24.81
C LEU A 359 -57.03 -2.22 -26.22
N GLY A 360 -57.47 -3.08 -27.14
CA GLY A 360 -57.83 -2.74 -28.52
C GLY A 360 -56.77 -3.12 -29.57
N PRO A 361 -57.09 -3.01 -30.87
CA PRO A 361 -56.20 -3.40 -31.95
C PRO A 361 -55.03 -2.41 -32.11
N LEU A 362 -53.81 -2.94 -32.15
CA LEU A 362 -52.58 -2.17 -32.36
C LEU A 362 -52.18 -2.14 -33.84
N PRO A 363 -51.78 -0.98 -34.39
CA PRO A 363 -51.02 -0.90 -35.63
C PRO A 363 -49.80 -1.82 -35.61
N GLU A 364 -49.51 -2.48 -36.74
CA GLU A 364 -48.46 -3.51 -36.86
C GLU A 364 -47.08 -3.03 -36.37
N GLN A 365 -46.74 -1.78 -36.66
CA GLN A 365 -45.48 -1.18 -36.24
C GLN A 365 -45.41 -0.97 -34.71
N GLN A 366 -46.52 -0.64 -34.06
CA GLN A 366 -46.61 -0.45 -32.60
C GLN A 366 -46.61 -1.80 -31.87
N ARG A 367 -47.26 -2.81 -32.45
CA ARG A 367 -47.21 -4.19 -31.96
C ARG A 367 -45.78 -4.70 -31.94
N LEU A 368 -45.01 -4.50 -33.02
CA LEU A 368 -43.61 -4.91 -33.11
C LEU A 368 -42.74 -4.28 -32.01
N TYR A 369 -42.90 -2.98 -31.74
CA TYR A 369 -42.17 -2.32 -30.65
C TYR A 369 -42.56 -2.85 -29.26
N LEU A 370 -43.85 -3.12 -29.02
CA LEU A 370 -44.31 -3.68 -27.76
C LEU A 370 -43.84 -5.13 -27.58
N GLU A 371 -43.77 -5.94 -28.64
CA GLU A 371 -43.17 -7.27 -28.62
C GLU A 371 -41.68 -7.21 -28.25
N HIS A 372 -40.93 -6.20 -28.73
CA HIS A 372 -39.54 -5.99 -28.33
C HIS A 372 -39.39 -5.56 -26.86
N VAL A 373 -40.26 -4.67 -26.37
CA VAL A 373 -40.25 -4.21 -24.97
C VAL A 373 -40.59 -5.36 -24.04
N HIS A 374 -41.63 -6.14 -24.35
CA HIS A 374 -42.04 -7.33 -23.61
C HIS A 374 -40.90 -8.32 -23.46
N THR A 375 -40.24 -8.66 -24.58
CA THR A 375 -39.14 -9.64 -24.59
C THR A 375 -37.90 -9.15 -23.85
N ASN A 376 -37.53 -7.88 -23.98
CA ASN A 376 -36.43 -7.32 -23.20
C ASN A 376 -36.75 -7.30 -21.70
N ALA A 377 -37.99 -7.00 -21.33
CA ALA A 377 -38.42 -7.03 -19.94
C ALA A 377 -38.39 -8.45 -19.35
N LEU A 378 -38.84 -9.46 -20.08
CA LEU A 378 -38.74 -10.87 -19.67
C LEU A 378 -37.29 -11.34 -19.52
N ARG A 379 -36.41 -10.99 -20.48
CA ARG A 379 -34.97 -11.29 -20.38
C ARG A 379 -34.32 -10.68 -19.14
N LEU A 380 -34.65 -9.42 -18.83
CA LEU A 380 -34.16 -8.75 -17.62
C LEU A 380 -34.66 -9.43 -16.35
N LEU A 381 -35.94 -9.82 -16.31
CA LEU A 381 -36.54 -10.51 -15.17
C LEU A 381 -35.84 -11.85 -14.91
N LYS A 382 -35.59 -12.62 -15.96
CA LYS A 382 -34.83 -13.88 -15.94
C LYS A 382 -33.41 -13.68 -15.43
N LEU A 383 -32.70 -12.66 -15.92
CA LEU A 383 -31.35 -12.30 -15.47
C LEU A 383 -31.31 -11.97 -13.98
N ILE A 384 -32.24 -11.14 -13.50
CA ILE A 384 -32.36 -10.77 -12.09
C ILE A 384 -32.62 -12.01 -11.23
N ASN A 385 -33.52 -12.90 -11.67
CA ASN A 385 -33.83 -14.11 -10.92
C ASN A 385 -32.65 -15.10 -10.89
N ASN A 386 -31.93 -15.27 -12.00
CA ASN A 386 -30.73 -16.12 -12.04
C ASN A 386 -29.60 -15.57 -11.15
N LEU A 387 -29.40 -14.25 -11.14
CA LEU A 387 -28.43 -13.59 -10.27
C LEU A 387 -28.80 -13.75 -8.79
N LEU A 388 -30.09 -13.65 -8.46
CA LEU A 388 -30.60 -13.90 -7.12
C LEU A 388 -30.39 -15.34 -6.67
N ASP A 389 -30.72 -16.30 -7.55
CA ASP A 389 -30.55 -17.72 -7.25
C ASP A 389 -29.08 -18.04 -7.01
N LEU A 390 -28.17 -17.46 -7.82
CA LEU A 390 -26.73 -17.55 -7.59
C LEU A 390 -26.30 -16.92 -6.26
N SER A 391 -26.80 -15.73 -5.94
CA SER A 391 -26.48 -15.04 -4.67
C SER A 391 -26.93 -15.83 -3.43
N LYS A 392 -28.10 -16.47 -3.51
CA LYS A 392 -28.59 -17.36 -2.45
C LYS A 392 -27.73 -18.63 -2.30
N LEU A 393 -27.20 -19.12 -3.42
CA LEU A 393 -26.35 -20.29 -3.46
C LEU A 393 -24.97 -19.99 -2.85
N GLU A 394 -24.31 -18.89 -3.22
CA GLU A 394 -23.05 -18.43 -2.60
C GLU A 394 -23.17 -18.26 -1.08
N ALA A 395 -24.32 -17.80 -0.61
CA ALA A 395 -24.58 -17.62 0.81
C ALA A 395 -24.90 -18.92 1.57
N GLY A 396 -24.95 -20.07 0.89
CA GLY A 396 -25.38 -21.35 1.48
C GLY A 396 -26.84 -21.37 1.94
N LYS A 397 -27.67 -20.43 1.44
CA LYS A 397 -29.07 -20.23 1.86
C LYS A 397 -30.09 -20.88 0.91
N MET A 398 -29.64 -21.54 -0.16
CA MET A 398 -30.52 -22.27 -1.06
C MET A 398 -30.91 -23.61 -0.42
N ALA A 399 -32.07 -23.64 0.26
CA ALA A 399 -32.64 -24.88 0.78
C ALA A 399 -33.38 -25.66 -0.32
N LEU A 400 -33.27 -27.00 -0.27
CA LEU A 400 -34.03 -27.92 -1.12
C LEU A 400 -35.38 -28.22 -0.45
N GLU A 401 -36.46 -28.12 -1.21
CA GLU A 401 -37.79 -28.59 -0.83
C GLU A 401 -38.02 -29.95 -1.51
N ILE A 402 -37.57 -31.03 -0.87
CA ILE A 402 -37.60 -32.38 -1.45
C ILE A 402 -38.98 -33.00 -1.30
N GLY A 403 -39.55 -33.44 -2.43
CA GLY A 403 -40.77 -34.22 -2.51
C GLY A 403 -40.55 -35.56 -3.20
N ARG A 404 -41.59 -36.41 -3.20
CA ARG A 404 -41.56 -37.76 -3.79
C ARG A 404 -42.36 -37.75 -5.09
N TYR A 405 -41.68 -37.89 -6.23
CA TYR A 405 -42.29 -37.73 -7.55
C TYR A 405 -41.91 -38.89 -8.50
N ASP A 406 -42.69 -39.08 -9.56
CA ASP A 406 -42.33 -39.96 -10.67
C ASP A 406 -41.44 -39.18 -11.65
N LEU A 407 -40.20 -39.64 -11.85
CA LEU A 407 -39.25 -38.97 -12.74
C LEU A 407 -39.70 -39.03 -14.20
N GLY A 408 -40.32 -40.13 -14.62
CA GLY A 408 -40.76 -40.33 -15.99
C GLY A 408 -41.87 -39.36 -16.36
N GLU A 409 -42.89 -39.23 -15.51
CA GLU A 409 -43.97 -38.25 -15.71
C GLU A 409 -43.44 -36.81 -15.74
N PHE A 410 -42.53 -36.48 -14.82
CA PHE A 410 -41.93 -35.16 -14.73
C PHE A 410 -41.08 -34.79 -15.96
N VAL A 411 -40.24 -35.70 -16.46
CA VAL A 411 -39.45 -35.46 -17.67
C VAL A 411 -40.37 -35.34 -18.89
N GLN A 412 -41.39 -36.18 -18.98
CA GLN A 412 -42.36 -36.17 -20.08
C GLN A 412 -43.12 -34.82 -20.14
N GLU A 413 -43.59 -34.32 -19.00
CA GLU A 413 -44.26 -33.02 -18.87
C GLU A 413 -43.41 -31.87 -19.43
N ILE A 414 -42.11 -31.85 -19.12
CA ILE A 414 -41.20 -30.82 -19.60
C ILE A 414 -40.92 -30.98 -21.10
N VAL A 415 -40.65 -32.21 -21.57
CA VAL A 415 -40.36 -32.47 -22.99
C VAL A 415 -41.54 -32.08 -23.88
N ASP A 416 -42.76 -32.42 -23.48
CA ASP A 416 -43.95 -32.11 -24.27
C ASP A 416 -44.21 -30.60 -24.38
N ALA A 417 -43.79 -29.80 -23.40
CA ALA A 417 -43.83 -28.34 -23.47
C ALA A 417 -42.83 -27.74 -24.48
N PHE A 418 -41.71 -28.42 -24.76
CA PHE A 418 -40.72 -27.98 -25.75
C PHE A 418 -40.98 -28.50 -27.17
N ARG A 419 -41.91 -29.44 -27.35
CA ARG A 419 -42.25 -30.02 -28.66
C ARG A 419 -42.70 -28.97 -29.69
N PRO A 420 -43.59 -28.00 -29.38
CA PRO A 420 -44.00 -26.97 -30.33
C PRO A 420 -42.83 -26.05 -30.75
N ALA A 421 -41.90 -25.78 -29.84
CA ALA A 421 -40.70 -24.97 -30.10
C ALA A 421 -39.74 -25.68 -31.06
N GLY A 422 -39.59 -27.00 -30.89
CA GLY A 422 -38.83 -27.86 -31.80
C GLY A 422 -39.42 -27.92 -33.20
N GLU A 423 -40.73 -28.20 -33.30
CA GLU A 423 -41.46 -28.28 -34.58
C GLU A 423 -41.32 -27.01 -35.41
N LYS A 424 -41.41 -25.84 -34.77
CA LYS A 424 -41.28 -24.55 -35.43
C LYS A 424 -39.87 -24.27 -35.98
N ARG A 425 -38.83 -24.90 -35.40
CA ARG A 425 -37.44 -24.83 -35.87
C ARG A 425 -37.04 -26.01 -36.77
N GLY A 426 -37.98 -26.90 -37.08
CA GLY A 426 -37.70 -28.13 -37.82
C GLY A 426 -36.77 -29.09 -37.07
N ILE A 427 -36.77 -29.06 -35.74
CA ILE A 427 -35.97 -29.94 -34.87
C ILE A 427 -36.90 -30.96 -34.23
N GLU A 428 -36.59 -32.26 -34.34
CA GLU A 428 -37.37 -33.32 -33.72
C GLU A 428 -37.06 -33.38 -32.21
N VAL A 429 -38.07 -33.13 -31.36
CA VAL A 429 -37.96 -33.26 -29.90
C VAL A 429 -38.65 -34.53 -29.45
N LYS A 430 -37.91 -35.42 -28.79
CA LYS A 430 -38.43 -36.70 -28.29
C LYS A 430 -37.94 -37.04 -26.89
N SER A 431 -38.76 -37.77 -26.16
CA SER A 431 -38.37 -38.48 -24.95
C SER A 431 -38.11 -39.94 -25.31
N GLU A 432 -37.02 -40.50 -24.79
CA GLU A 432 -36.60 -41.88 -25.01
C GLU A 432 -36.30 -42.48 -23.63
N GLY A 433 -37.31 -43.01 -22.96
CA GLY A 433 -37.22 -43.31 -21.54
C GLY A 433 -37.54 -44.75 -21.17
N GLY A 434 -36.68 -45.35 -20.35
CA GLY A 434 -36.93 -46.63 -19.67
C GLY A 434 -38.12 -46.58 -18.69
N PRO A 435 -38.43 -47.68 -17.97
CA PRO A 435 -39.65 -47.81 -17.17
C PRO A 435 -39.81 -46.65 -16.15
N PRO A 436 -41.06 -46.29 -15.79
CA PRO A 436 -41.33 -45.27 -14.76
C PRO A 436 -40.54 -45.55 -13.50
N ILE A 437 -40.02 -44.49 -12.87
CA ILE A 437 -39.28 -44.58 -11.61
C ILE A 437 -40.14 -43.88 -10.54
N PRO A 438 -41.18 -44.57 -10.03
CA PRO A 438 -42.09 -43.97 -9.09
C PRO A 438 -41.40 -43.74 -7.75
N GLY A 439 -41.52 -42.52 -7.25
CA GLY A 439 -41.17 -42.16 -5.89
C GLY A 439 -39.69 -41.87 -5.66
N LEU A 440 -39.03 -41.21 -6.63
CA LEU A 440 -37.73 -40.60 -6.46
C LEU A 440 -37.86 -39.32 -5.62
N TYR A 441 -36.88 -39.08 -4.74
CA TYR A 441 -36.84 -37.90 -3.88
C TYR A 441 -36.04 -36.78 -4.55
N PHE A 442 -36.70 -35.69 -4.95
CA PHE A 442 -36.03 -34.49 -5.47
C PHE A 442 -36.89 -33.23 -5.29
N ASP A 443 -36.28 -32.06 -5.41
CA ASP A 443 -36.98 -30.78 -5.47
C ASP A 443 -37.44 -30.53 -6.92
N ARG A 444 -38.75 -30.68 -7.17
CA ARG A 444 -39.37 -30.59 -8.50
C ARG A 444 -39.09 -29.24 -9.17
N ASP A 445 -39.25 -28.14 -8.44
CA ASP A 445 -39.03 -26.77 -8.94
C ASP A 445 -37.58 -26.52 -9.35
N LYS A 446 -36.61 -27.05 -8.59
CA LYS A 446 -35.18 -26.88 -8.91
C LYS A 446 -34.73 -27.81 -10.03
N MET A 447 -35.19 -29.05 -10.06
CA MET A 447 -34.89 -29.97 -11.15
C MET A 447 -35.51 -29.55 -12.47
N GLU A 448 -36.65 -28.86 -12.42
CA GLU A 448 -37.29 -28.28 -13.60
C GLU A 448 -36.34 -27.27 -14.25
N LYS A 449 -35.72 -26.39 -13.45
CA LYS A 449 -34.73 -25.41 -13.94
C LYS A 449 -33.52 -26.08 -14.58
N VAL A 450 -33.07 -27.23 -14.07
CA VAL A 450 -31.97 -28.01 -14.66
C VAL A 450 -32.37 -28.47 -16.06
N LEU A 451 -33.50 -29.18 -16.19
CA LEU A 451 -33.97 -29.72 -17.46
C LEU A 451 -34.28 -28.63 -18.50
N ILE A 452 -34.96 -27.55 -18.09
CA ILE A 452 -35.25 -26.40 -18.96
C ILE A 452 -33.94 -25.80 -19.51
N ASN A 453 -32.91 -25.64 -18.68
CA ASN A 453 -31.62 -25.11 -19.15
C ASN A 453 -30.94 -26.05 -20.15
N LEU A 454 -30.94 -27.35 -19.89
CA LEU A 454 -30.30 -28.33 -20.77
C LEU A 454 -31.04 -28.47 -22.11
N ILE A 455 -32.37 -28.60 -22.10
CA ILE A 455 -33.20 -28.71 -23.30
C ILE A 455 -33.17 -27.41 -24.11
N GLY A 456 -33.24 -26.26 -23.44
CA GLY A 456 -33.13 -24.95 -24.07
C GLY A 456 -31.80 -24.76 -24.79
N ASN A 457 -30.68 -25.18 -24.18
CA ASN A 457 -29.37 -25.16 -24.83
C ASN A 457 -29.31 -26.14 -26.01
N ALA A 458 -29.81 -27.36 -25.86
CA ALA A 458 -29.85 -28.35 -26.94
C ALA A 458 -30.62 -27.83 -28.16
N LEU A 459 -31.81 -27.25 -27.95
CA LEU A 459 -32.59 -26.63 -29.03
C LEU A 459 -31.88 -25.42 -29.64
N LYS A 460 -31.23 -24.59 -28.82
CA LYS A 460 -30.48 -23.41 -29.27
C LYS A 460 -29.38 -23.76 -30.28
N PHE A 461 -28.57 -24.78 -29.98
CA PHE A 461 -27.39 -25.14 -30.75
C PHE A 461 -27.63 -26.20 -31.83
N THR A 462 -28.76 -26.89 -31.82
CA THR A 462 -29.11 -27.86 -32.86
C THR A 462 -29.60 -27.15 -34.14
N PRO A 463 -29.08 -27.48 -35.32
CA PRO A 463 -29.55 -26.93 -36.59
C PRO A 463 -30.90 -27.54 -37.03
N GLU A 464 -31.58 -26.88 -37.97
CA GLU A 464 -32.82 -27.38 -38.60
C GLU A 464 -32.61 -28.77 -39.23
N GLY A 465 -33.55 -29.69 -39.02
CA GLY A 465 -33.46 -31.10 -39.39
C GLY A 465 -32.73 -31.99 -38.36
N GLY A 466 -32.24 -31.41 -37.26
CA GLY A 466 -31.62 -32.16 -36.16
C GLY A 466 -32.63 -32.74 -35.16
N THR A 467 -32.10 -33.40 -34.12
CA THR A 467 -32.89 -34.09 -33.10
C THR A 467 -32.40 -33.73 -31.70
N VAL A 468 -33.32 -33.46 -30.78
CA VAL A 468 -33.08 -33.35 -29.34
C VAL A 468 -33.84 -34.47 -28.63
N ALA A 469 -33.11 -35.36 -27.96
CA ALA A 469 -33.67 -36.50 -27.25
C ALA A 469 -33.37 -36.42 -25.74
N VAL A 470 -34.39 -36.56 -24.90
CA VAL A 470 -34.21 -36.65 -23.44
C VAL A 470 -34.37 -38.10 -23.01
N ARG A 471 -33.33 -38.66 -22.39
CA ARG A 471 -33.23 -40.06 -21.94
C ARG A 471 -33.12 -40.14 -20.44
N TRP A 472 -33.69 -41.19 -19.84
CA TRP A 472 -33.44 -41.51 -18.44
C TRP A 472 -33.24 -43.01 -18.23
N GLU A 473 -32.33 -43.35 -17.33
CA GLU A 473 -31.95 -44.73 -17.01
C GLU A 473 -31.70 -44.90 -15.51
N LYS A 474 -32.25 -45.98 -14.94
CA LYS A 474 -32.04 -46.36 -13.54
C LYS A 474 -30.79 -47.23 -13.43
N GLY A 475 -29.76 -46.73 -12.74
CA GLY A 475 -28.59 -47.51 -12.32
C GLY A 475 -28.79 -48.21 -10.97
N GLU A 476 -27.70 -48.72 -10.38
CA GLU A 476 -27.74 -49.40 -9.07
C GLU A 476 -28.01 -48.40 -7.92
N ASP A 477 -27.27 -47.29 -7.86
CA ASP A 477 -27.33 -46.31 -6.75
C ASP A 477 -27.87 -44.93 -7.15
N HIS A 478 -28.01 -44.67 -8.45
CA HIS A 478 -28.44 -43.39 -8.99
C HIS A 478 -29.30 -43.55 -10.23
N VAL A 479 -30.10 -42.53 -10.53
CA VAL A 479 -30.79 -42.37 -11.81
C VAL A 479 -30.01 -41.36 -12.64
N SER A 480 -29.78 -41.66 -13.90
CA SER A 480 -29.17 -40.73 -14.84
C SER A 480 -30.23 -40.18 -15.79
N VAL A 481 -30.16 -38.88 -16.08
CA VAL A 481 -31.00 -38.20 -17.07
C VAL A 481 -30.08 -37.47 -18.02
N SER A 482 -30.23 -37.75 -19.32
CA SER A 482 -29.36 -37.25 -20.38
C SER A 482 -30.16 -36.47 -21.42
N VAL A 483 -29.72 -35.26 -21.75
CA VAL A 483 -30.22 -34.48 -22.88
C VAL A 483 -29.21 -34.60 -24.01
N VAL A 484 -29.65 -35.19 -25.12
CA VAL A 484 -28.84 -35.53 -26.28
C VAL A 484 -29.24 -34.65 -27.45
N ASP A 485 -28.28 -33.99 -28.07
CA ASP A 485 -28.49 -33.19 -29.27
C ASP A 485 -27.68 -33.70 -30.47
N THR A 486 -28.01 -33.20 -31.66
CA THR A 486 -27.27 -33.41 -32.92
C THR A 486 -26.67 -32.10 -33.43
N GLY A 487 -26.28 -31.21 -32.53
CA GLY A 487 -25.64 -29.93 -32.82
C GLY A 487 -24.15 -30.06 -33.20
N PRO A 488 -23.39 -28.96 -33.19
CA PRO A 488 -21.98 -28.96 -33.58
C PRO A 488 -21.05 -29.64 -32.55
N GLY A 489 -21.57 -30.02 -31.38
CA GLY A 489 -20.75 -30.45 -30.24
C GLY A 489 -20.04 -29.28 -29.55
N ILE A 490 -19.22 -29.60 -28.56
CA ILE A 490 -18.49 -28.66 -27.69
C ILE A 490 -16.99 -28.87 -27.91
N PRO A 491 -16.16 -27.84 -28.11
CA PRO A 491 -14.71 -28.01 -28.17
C PRO A 491 -14.16 -28.75 -26.93
N GLU A 492 -13.28 -29.75 -27.12
CA GLU A 492 -12.76 -30.58 -26.02
C GLU A 492 -12.13 -29.77 -24.89
N LYS A 493 -11.43 -28.67 -25.24
CA LYS A 493 -10.80 -27.73 -24.30
C LYS A 493 -11.80 -27.02 -23.36
N ASP A 494 -13.08 -27.00 -23.71
CA ASP A 494 -14.11 -26.24 -23.01
C ASP A 494 -15.14 -27.12 -22.29
N LEU A 495 -15.10 -28.46 -22.46
CA LEU A 495 -16.07 -29.40 -21.86
C LEU A 495 -16.19 -29.28 -20.32
N GLU A 496 -15.09 -28.96 -19.62
CA GLU A 496 -15.12 -28.72 -18.17
C GLU A 496 -15.51 -27.28 -17.83
N ARG A 497 -15.10 -26.33 -18.66
CA ARG A 497 -15.23 -24.88 -18.43
C ARG A 497 -16.63 -24.35 -18.72
N ILE A 498 -17.44 -25.05 -19.51
CA ILE A 498 -18.83 -24.64 -19.81
C ILE A 498 -19.74 -24.56 -18.56
N PHE A 499 -19.32 -25.18 -17.46
CA PHE A 499 -20.03 -25.11 -16.18
C PHE A 499 -19.52 -23.98 -15.29
N ASP A 500 -18.45 -23.28 -15.68
CA ASP A 500 -17.96 -22.13 -14.94
C ASP A 500 -18.87 -20.92 -15.14
N ARG A 501 -18.95 -20.08 -14.10
CA ARG A 501 -19.84 -18.91 -14.08
C ARG A 501 -19.41 -17.90 -15.14
N PHE A 502 -20.38 -17.41 -15.91
CA PHE A 502 -20.19 -16.40 -16.96
C PHE A 502 -19.33 -16.84 -18.16
N VAL A 503 -19.01 -18.14 -18.27
CA VAL A 503 -18.22 -18.66 -19.39
C VAL A 503 -19.12 -18.92 -20.60
N GLN A 504 -18.65 -18.49 -21.77
CA GLN A 504 -19.25 -18.74 -23.08
C GLN A 504 -18.14 -19.18 -24.04
N VAL A 505 -18.42 -20.16 -24.90
CA VAL A 505 -17.42 -20.77 -25.80
C VAL A 505 -17.48 -20.13 -27.19
N ASP A 506 -16.34 -19.59 -27.65
CA ASP A 506 -15.90 -19.02 -28.96
C ASP A 506 -16.91 -18.38 -29.97
N ASP A 507 -16.39 -17.38 -30.71
CA ASP A 507 -17.02 -16.12 -31.16
C ASP A 507 -17.85 -16.09 -32.47
N SER A 508 -18.08 -17.22 -33.13
CA SER A 508 -18.68 -17.24 -34.50
C SER A 508 -20.15 -17.72 -34.56
N LEU A 509 -20.56 -18.61 -33.65
CA LEU A 509 -21.95 -19.10 -33.51
C LEU A 509 -22.67 -18.52 -32.28
N SER A 510 -21.90 -18.11 -31.27
CA SER A 510 -22.34 -17.53 -29.99
C SER A 510 -22.91 -16.11 -30.14
N ARG A 511 -22.28 -15.26 -30.97
CA ARG A 511 -22.80 -13.91 -31.31
C ARG A 511 -24.20 -13.93 -31.95
N LYS A 512 -24.60 -15.02 -32.61
CA LYS A 512 -25.95 -15.17 -33.18
C LYS A 512 -27.02 -15.52 -32.15
N HIS A 513 -26.67 -16.06 -30.98
CA HIS A 513 -27.65 -16.66 -30.09
C HIS A 513 -27.60 -16.19 -28.62
N GLY A 514 -26.71 -15.28 -28.21
CA GLY A 514 -26.76 -14.52 -26.94
C GLY A 514 -27.13 -15.31 -25.66
N GLY A 515 -26.14 -15.75 -24.87
CA GLY A 515 -26.36 -16.38 -23.55
C GLY A 515 -25.87 -15.48 -22.41
N THR A 516 -26.17 -15.84 -21.16
CA THR A 516 -25.68 -15.13 -19.97
C THR A 516 -24.54 -15.86 -19.26
N GLY A 517 -24.27 -17.12 -19.63
CA GLY A 517 -23.25 -17.98 -19.01
C GLY A 517 -23.56 -18.43 -17.58
N ILE A 518 -24.78 -18.19 -17.08
CA ILE A 518 -25.19 -18.53 -15.70
C ILE A 518 -25.95 -19.87 -15.65
N GLY A 519 -26.65 -20.24 -16.74
CA GLY A 519 -27.61 -21.36 -16.74
C GLY A 519 -26.99 -22.74 -16.45
N LEU A 520 -25.86 -23.06 -17.07
CA LEU A 520 -25.17 -24.35 -16.85
C LEU A 520 -24.48 -24.43 -15.48
N ALA A 521 -23.91 -23.32 -15.01
CA ALA A 521 -23.34 -23.23 -13.66
C ALA A 521 -24.41 -23.44 -12.58
N LEU A 522 -25.57 -22.79 -12.72
CA LEU A 522 -26.70 -22.98 -11.81
C LEU A 522 -27.25 -24.41 -11.87
N ALA A 523 -27.32 -24.99 -13.07
CA ALA A 523 -27.77 -26.38 -13.24
C ALA A 523 -26.83 -27.36 -12.52
N LYS A 524 -25.50 -27.18 -12.65
CA LYS A 524 -24.49 -28.00 -11.97
C LYS A 524 -24.65 -27.92 -10.45
N GLU A 525 -24.71 -26.71 -9.90
CA GLU A 525 -24.81 -26.51 -8.46
C GLU A 525 -26.14 -27.04 -7.88
N ILE A 526 -27.26 -26.88 -8.61
CA ILE A 526 -28.55 -27.49 -8.21
C ILE A 526 -28.44 -29.02 -8.19
N THR A 527 -27.81 -29.63 -9.18
CA THR A 527 -27.58 -31.08 -9.22
C THR A 527 -26.67 -31.54 -8.08
N GLU A 528 -25.60 -30.80 -7.78
CA GLU A 528 -24.68 -31.10 -6.67
C GLU A 528 -25.35 -30.96 -5.29
N LEU A 529 -26.24 -29.97 -5.11
CA LEU A 529 -27.06 -29.84 -3.90
C LEU A 529 -27.93 -31.09 -3.67
N HIS A 530 -28.43 -31.71 -4.74
CA HIS A 530 -29.17 -32.97 -4.68
C HIS A 530 -28.28 -34.20 -4.48
N GLY A 531 -26.97 -34.02 -4.33
CA GLY A 531 -25.98 -35.09 -4.20
C GLY A 531 -25.69 -35.83 -5.51
N GLY A 532 -26.05 -35.23 -6.64
CA GLY A 532 -25.77 -35.71 -7.99
C GLY A 532 -24.54 -35.08 -8.63
N VAL A 533 -24.29 -35.43 -9.89
CA VAL A 533 -23.24 -34.83 -10.73
C VAL A 533 -23.83 -34.46 -12.08
N LEU A 534 -23.49 -33.29 -12.60
CA LEU A 534 -23.79 -32.87 -13.98
C LEU A 534 -22.51 -32.90 -14.81
N SER A 535 -22.58 -33.52 -15.99
CA SER A 535 -21.44 -33.70 -16.91
C SER A 535 -21.85 -33.48 -18.37
N ALA A 536 -20.88 -33.21 -19.24
CA ALA A 536 -21.09 -33.06 -20.67
C ALA A 536 -20.05 -33.88 -21.45
N ALA A 537 -20.47 -34.45 -22.58
CA ALA A 537 -19.58 -35.15 -23.51
C ALA A 537 -20.02 -34.93 -24.96
N ASN A 538 -19.09 -35.07 -25.90
CA ASN A 538 -19.41 -35.06 -27.33
C ASN A 538 -19.77 -36.46 -27.83
N ARG A 539 -20.62 -36.51 -28.86
CA ARG A 539 -20.99 -37.76 -29.53
C ARG A 539 -20.08 -38.05 -30.72
N PRO A 540 -19.72 -39.33 -30.97
CA PRO A 540 -18.92 -39.71 -32.14
C PRO A 540 -19.58 -39.36 -33.49
N GLU A 541 -20.91 -39.36 -33.51
CA GLU A 541 -21.73 -39.05 -34.69
C GLU A 541 -22.08 -37.56 -34.85
N GLY A 542 -21.53 -36.69 -33.99
CA GLY A 542 -21.83 -35.25 -33.93
C GLY A 542 -22.91 -34.91 -32.90
N GLY A 543 -22.77 -33.75 -32.24
CA GLY A 543 -23.64 -33.28 -31.15
C GLY A 543 -23.05 -33.44 -29.75
N ALA A 544 -23.76 -32.94 -28.74
CA ALA A 544 -23.40 -33.08 -27.34
C ALA A 544 -24.42 -33.92 -26.56
N VAL A 545 -23.97 -34.47 -25.44
CA VAL A 545 -24.81 -35.10 -24.42
C VAL A 545 -24.50 -34.47 -23.07
N PHE A 546 -25.55 -33.99 -22.41
CA PHE A 546 -25.49 -33.48 -21.04
C PHE A 546 -26.19 -34.46 -20.12
N THR A 547 -25.48 -34.99 -19.12
CA THR A 547 -26.02 -36.01 -18.21
C THR A 547 -25.94 -35.51 -16.78
N PHE A 548 -27.08 -35.46 -16.09
CA PHE A 548 -27.14 -35.29 -14.64
C PHE A 548 -27.57 -36.58 -13.93
N THR A 549 -27.08 -36.79 -12.72
CA THR A 549 -27.44 -37.93 -11.88
C THR A 549 -28.21 -37.50 -10.64
N LEU A 550 -29.10 -38.35 -10.13
CA LEU A 550 -29.80 -38.20 -8.87
C LEU A 550 -29.66 -39.48 -8.03
N PRO A 551 -29.30 -39.40 -6.75
CA PRO A 551 -29.18 -40.59 -5.90
C PRO A 551 -30.54 -41.26 -5.66
N LEU A 552 -30.57 -42.61 -5.65
CA LEU A 552 -31.77 -43.39 -5.35
C LEU A 552 -32.06 -43.50 -3.84
N ALA A 553 -31.04 -43.32 -2.99
CA ALA A 553 -31.13 -43.48 -1.55
C ALA A 553 -31.81 -42.28 -0.87
N GLU A 554 -32.67 -42.56 0.11
CA GLU A 554 -33.22 -41.56 1.03
C GLU A 554 -32.09 -41.00 1.90
N ARG A 555 -31.62 -39.80 1.58
CA ARG A 555 -30.76 -39.03 2.50
C ARG A 555 -31.66 -38.30 3.50
N GLU A 556 -31.18 -38.13 4.73
CA GLU A 556 -31.77 -37.27 5.77
C GLU A 556 -31.70 -35.78 5.36
N LEU A 557 -32.33 -35.42 4.24
CA LEU A 557 -32.56 -34.05 3.83
C LEU A 557 -33.88 -33.63 4.47
N GLN A 558 -33.84 -32.55 5.24
CA GLN A 558 -34.95 -32.10 6.11
C GLN A 558 -36.29 -32.10 5.36
N ARG A 559 -37.23 -32.97 5.77
CA ARG A 559 -38.61 -32.98 5.27
C ARG A 559 -39.30 -31.69 5.70
N SER A 560 -39.61 -30.81 4.76
CA SER A 560 -40.27 -29.52 5.03
C SER A 560 -41.44 -29.20 4.07
N GLY A 561 -41.95 -30.19 3.33
CA GLY A 561 -43.10 -30.00 2.44
C GLY A 561 -44.41 -30.52 3.05
N GLU A 562 -45.35 -29.61 3.34
CA GLU A 562 -46.78 -29.92 3.53
C GLU A 562 -47.43 -30.28 2.18
N GLU A 563 -48.36 -31.24 2.17
CA GLU A 563 -49.06 -31.81 0.99
C GLU A 563 -50.03 -30.84 0.26
N GLY A 564 -49.83 -29.51 0.34
CA GLY A 564 -50.75 -28.49 -0.19
C GLY A 564 -50.21 -27.58 -1.31
N LYS A 565 -48.94 -27.69 -1.70
CA LYS A 565 -48.27 -26.74 -2.64
C LYS A 565 -48.29 -27.15 -4.13
N GLU A 566 -48.86 -28.30 -4.49
CA GLU A 566 -48.78 -28.83 -5.88
C GLU A 566 -49.42 -27.92 -6.95
N GLU A 567 -50.56 -27.29 -6.64
CA GLU A 567 -51.28 -26.43 -7.59
C GLU A 567 -50.53 -25.12 -7.88
N GLU A 568 -49.88 -24.53 -6.87
CA GLU A 568 -49.13 -23.27 -7.01
C GLU A 568 -47.78 -23.48 -7.73
N SER A 569 -47.13 -24.63 -7.53
CA SER A 569 -45.92 -25.04 -8.26
C SER A 569 -46.23 -25.29 -9.75
N ARG A 570 -47.37 -25.93 -10.07
CA ARG A 570 -47.83 -26.13 -11.46
C ARG A 570 -48.10 -24.83 -12.21
N ILE A 571 -48.73 -23.84 -11.57
CA ILE A 571 -48.99 -22.53 -12.20
C ILE A 571 -47.67 -21.77 -12.45
N LYS A 572 -46.71 -21.81 -11.51
CA LYS A 572 -45.38 -21.21 -11.69
C LYS A 572 -44.55 -21.89 -12.79
N SER A 573 -44.70 -23.20 -12.96
CA SER A 573 -44.08 -24.01 -14.02
C SER A 573 -44.56 -23.59 -15.42
N LEU A 574 -45.88 -23.44 -15.61
CA LEU A 574 -46.49 -22.99 -16.87
C LEU A 574 -45.99 -21.61 -17.35
N TYR A 575 -45.83 -20.64 -16.44
CA TYR A 575 -45.28 -19.32 -16.79
C TYR A 575 -43.78 -19.38 -17.16
N ARG A 576 -42.97 -20.23 -16.50
CA ARG A 576 -41.54 -20.41 -16.83
C ARG A 576 -41.31 -21.10 -18.17
N MET A 577 -42.19 -22.04 -18.54
CA MET A 577 -42.13 -22.75 -19.82
C MET A 577 -42.47 -21.83 -21.00
N ALA A 578 -43.44 -20.92 -20.85
CA ALA A 578 -43.76 -19.92 -21.87
C ALA A 578 -42.57 -18.99 -22.19
N ASP A 579 -41.86 -18.54 -21.16
CA ASP A 579 -40.68 -17.65 -21.29
C ASP A 579 -39.51 -18.29 -22.04
N TYR A 580 -39.26 -19.59 -21.86
CA TYR A 580 -38.16 -20.30 -22.56
C TYR A 580 -38.53 -20.69 -23.99
N VAL A 581 -39.79 -21.05 -24.25
CA VAL A 581 -40.28 -21.39 -25.59
C VAL A 581 -40.26 -20.17 -26.52
N GLU A 582 -40.61 -18.98 -26.03
CA GLU A 582 -40.49 -17.73 -26.79
C GLU A 582 -39.04 -17.35 -27.15
N GLU A 583 -38.06 -17.69 -26.29
CA GLU A 583 -36.64 -17.39 -26.53
C GLU A 583 -36.02 -18.31 -27.60
N VAL A 584 -36.42 -19.58 -27.61
CA VAL A 584 -35.99 -20.56 -28.64
C VAL A 584 -36.55 -20.19 -30.02
N ASP A 585 -37.75 -19.60 -30.07
CA ASP A 585 -38.49 -19.25 -31.28
C ASP A 585 -37.85 -18.13 -32.13
N ARG A 586 -37.10 -17.20 -31.52
CA ARG A 586 -36.64 -15.97 -32.19
C ARG A 586 -35.20 -15.99 -32.72
N GLY A 587 -34.52 -17.14 -32.68
CA GLY A 587 -33.14 -17.32 -33.18
C GLY A 587 -32.98 -17.40 -34.71
N VAL A 588 -34.06 -17.31 -35.49
CA VAL A 588 -34.02 -17.43 -36.97
C VAL A 588 -34.40 -16.10 -37.63
N PRO A 589 -33.60 -15.55 -38.56
CA PRO A 589 -34.01 -14.39 -39.34
C PRO A 589 -35.18 -14.78 -40.24
N ARG A 590 -36.34 -14.13 -40.08
CA ARG A 590 -37.45 -14.22 -41.05
C ARG A 590 -36.92 -13.81 -42.43
N LYS A 591 -36.81 -14.76 -43.37
CA LYS A 591 -36.61 -14.44 -44.79
C LYS A 591 -37.75 -13.53 -45.23
N SER A 592 -37.39 -12.35 -45.72
CA SER A 592 -38.35 -11.43 -46.33
C SER A 592 -39.00 -12.10 -47.52
N SER A 593 -40.33 -12.15 -47.50
CA SER A 593 -41.15 -12.40 -48.67
C SER A 593 -40.87 -11.28 -49.68
N ALA A 594 -40.38 -11.65 -50.85
CA ALA A 594 -40.12 -10.76 -51.96
C ALA A 594 -41.39 -9.98 -52.36
N VAL A 595 -41.25 -8.67 -52.59
CA VAL A 595 -42.13 -7.86 -53.45
C VAL A 595 -41.24 -6.99 -54.34
N PRO A 596 -41.52 -6.85 -55.65
CA PRO A 596 -40.55 -6.43 -56.67
C PRO A 596 -40.42 -4.92 -56.85
N GLU A 597 -39.28 -4.52 -57.44
CA GLU A 597 -39.02 -3.19 -58.02
C GLU A 597 -40.05 -2.83 -59.10
N GLU A 598 -40.63 -1.63 -58.94
CA GLU A 598 -41.08 -0.64 -59.94
C GLU A 598 -42.46 -0.06 -59.59
N ALA A 599 -42.49 1.18 -59.08
CA ALA A 599 -43.37 2.27 -59.54
C ALA A 599 -43.38 3.47 -58.57
N SER A 600 -42.91 4.57 -59.11
CA SER A 600 -43.07 5.98 -58.72
C SER A 600 -44.47 6.41 -58.17
N SER A 601 -44.41 7.39 -57.25
CA SER A 601 -45.30 8.55 -57.00
C SER A 601 -46.61 8.41 -56.20
N VAL A 602 -46.70 9.11 -55.05
CA VAL A 602 -47.57 10.29 -54.71
C VAL A 602 -47.53 10.55 -53.17
N PRO A 603 -47.64 11.81 -52.68
CA PRO A 603 -46.86 12.33 -51.54
C PRO A 603 -47.61 12.45 -50.20
N GLY A 604 -46.85 12.40 -49.10
CA GLY A 604 -47.28 12.73 -47.73
C GLY A 604 -46.36 13.83 -47.14
N PRO A 605 -46.83 14.59 -46.13
CA PRO A 605 -46.52 16.02 -45.97
C PRO A 605 -45.09 16.28 -45.50
N GLU A 606 -44.42 17.20 -46.19
CA GLU A 606 -43.16 17.82 -45.76
C GLU A 606 -43.36 18.79 -44.58
N PRO A 607 -42.47 18.76 -43.58
CA PRO A 607 -41.96 19.93 -42.90
C PRO A 607 -40.50 20.19 -43.32
N PRO A 608 -40.00 21.43 -43.14
CA PRO A 608 -39.31 22.19 -44.18
C PRO A 608 -37.88 21.75 -44.45
N ALA A 609 -37.51 21.89 -45.71
CA ALA A 609 -36.15 21.84 -46.21
C ALA A 609 -35.26 22.90 -45.54
N GLU A 610 -34.16 22.45 -44.94
CA GLU A 610 -32.89 23.15 -45.04
C GLU A 610 -31.89 22.15 -45.65
N GLU A 611 -31.51 22.40 -46.90
CA GLU A 611 -30.41 21.75 -47.59
C GLU A 611 -29.10 22.11 -46.87
N GLY A 612 -28.75 21.31 -45.86
CA GLY A 612 -27.39 21.17 -45.37
C GLY A 612 -26.94 19.73 -45.61
N GLU A 613 -25.72 19.53 -46.11
CA GLU A 613 -25.08 18.21 -46.17
C GLU A 613 -25.20 17.55 -44.78
N ARG A 614 -26.00 16.49 -44.66
CA ARG A 614 -26.13 15.76 -43.40
C ARG A 614 -24.79 15.12 -43.06
N HIS A 615 -24.25 15.47 -41.90
CA HIS A 615 -22.96 14.97 -41.44
C HIS A 615 -22.95 13.43 -41.32
N ARG A 616 -21.83 12.84 -41.69
CA ARG A 616 -21.60 11.39 -41.72
C ARG A 616 -21.05 10.93 -40.38
N VAL A 617 -21.73 9.98 -39.76
CA VAL A 617 -21.32 9.40 -38.47
C VAL A 617 -21.05 7.91 -38.65
N LEU A 618 -19.88 7.46 -38.22
CA LEU A 618 -19.55 6.03 -38.19
C LEU A 618 -19.81 5.48 -36.79
N VAL A 619 -20.63 4.44 -36.70
CA VAL A 619 -20.93 3.69 -35.46
C VAL A 619 -20.18 2.37 -35.49
N VAL A 620 -19.27 2.17 -34.55
CA VAL A 620 -18.47 0.94 -34.41
C VAL A 620 -18.91 0.23 -33.14
N GLU A 621 -19.55 -0.93 -33.30
CA GLU A 621 -20.15 -1.69 -32.20
C GLU A 621 -20.24 -3.17 -32.59
N ASP A 622 -19.77 -4.07 -31.72
CA ASP A 622 -19.73 -5.50 -32.00
C ASP A 622 -21.09 -6.18 -31.84
N ASN A 623 -21.88 -5.74 -30.86
CA ASN A 623 -23.24 -6.22 -30.65
C ASN A 623 -24.21 -5.71 -31.74
N ALA A 624 -24.84 -6.64 -32.46
CA ALA A 624 -25.72 -6.31 -33.59
C ALA A 624 -26.96 -5.51 -33.20
N ASP A 625 -27.57 -5.81 -32.05
CA ASP A 625 -28.76 -5.12 -31.56
C ASP A 625 -28.41 -3.70 -31.11
N MET A 626 -27.31 -3.54 -30.37
CA MET A 626 -26.82 -2.23 -29.92
C MET A 626 -26.37 -1.36 -31.10
N ARG A 627 -25.69 -1.94 -32.09
CA ARG A 627 -25.26 -1.23 -33.30
C ARG A 627 -26.46 -0.71 -34.09
N THR A 628 -27.49 -1.55 -34.23
CA THR A 628 -28.75 -1.16 -34.90
C THR A 628 -29.48 -0.09 -34.11
N PHE A 629 -29.58 -0.23 -32.79
CA PHE A 629 -30.20 0.75 -31.92
C PHE A 629 -29.50 2.12 -31.97
N ILE A 630 -28.16 2.17 -31.88
CA ILE A 630 -27.38 3.42 -31.99
C ILE A 630 -27.58 4.04 -33.37
N ALA A 631 -27.55 3.20 -34.42
CA ALA A 631 -27.78 3.67 -35.78
C ALA A 631 -29.17 4.28 -35.95
N ASP A 632 -30.22 3.63 -35.46
CA ASP A 632 -31.60 4.13 -35.52
C ASP A 632 -31.77 5.45 -34.74
N CYS A 633 -31.09 5.57 -33.59
CA CYS A 633 -31.11 6.80 -32.79
C CYS A 633 -30.51 7.99 -33.53
N LEU A 634 -29.43 7.77 -34.29
CA LEU A 634 -28.68 8.82 -34.99
C LEU A 634 -29.16 9.07 -36.43
N SER A 635 -29.81 8.09 -37.06
CA SER A 635 -30.26 8.15 -38.47
C SER A 635 -31.31 9.23 -38.74
N ARG A 636 -31.94 9.79 -37.70
CA ARG A 636 -32.87 10.92 -37.83
C ARG A 636 -32.17 12.20 -38.30
N ASP A 637 -30.98 12.46 -37.78
CA ASP A 637 -30.26 13.73 -37.95
C ASP A 637 -28.97 13.58 -38.78
N PHE A 638 -28.43 12.37 -38.89
CA PHE A 638 -27.11 12.10 -39.47
C PHE A 638 -27.15 10.97 -40.51
N VAL A 639 -26.17 10.95 -41.42
CA VAL A 639 -25.94 9.80 -42.30
C VAL A 639 -25.10 8.78 -41.54
N VAL A 640 -25.72 7.69 -41.09
CA VAL A 640 -25.05 6.70 -40.25
C VAL A 640 -24.50 5.55 -41.07
N ARG A 641 -23.23 5.24 -40.89
CA ARG A 641 -22.63 3.95 -41.30
C ARG A 641 -22.29 3.13 -40.08
N THR A 642 -22.32 1.82 -40.22
CA THR A 642 -22.07 0.90 -39.13
C THR A 642 -20.87 0.01 -39.42
N ALA A 643 -20.10 -0.33 -38.40
CA ALA A 643 -18.98 -1.26 -38.45
C ALA A 643 -19.08 -2.24 -37.29
N VAL A 644 -18.57 -3.47 -37.50
CA VAL A 644 -18.73 -4.58 -36.55
C VAL A 644 -17.60 -4.71 -35.53
N ASP A 645 -16.46 -4.06 -35.77
CA ASP A 645 -15.32 -3.98 -34.85
C ASP A 645 -14.37 -2.83 -35.27
N GLY A 646 -13.31 -2.58 -34.50
CA GLY A 646 -12.38 -1.49 -34.79
C GLY A 646 -11.57 -1.66 -36.08
N GLU A 647 -11.39 -2.89 -36.59
CA GLU A 647 -10.65 -3.14 -37.83
C GLU A 647 -11.54 -2.83 -39.05
N ASP A 648 -12.80 -3.29 -39.04
CA ASP A 648 -13.81 -2.90 -40.02
C ASP A 648 -14.09 -1.39 -39.97
N GLY A 649 -14.09 -0.81 -38.77
CA GLY A 649 -14.21 0.63 -38.55
C GLY A 649 -13.06 1.40 -39.20
N TRP A 650 -11.82 0.99 -38.95
CA TRP A 650 -10.63 1.62 -39.53
C TRP A 650 -10.62 1.55 -41.06
N ARG A 651 -10.91 0.38 -41.64
CA ARG A 651 -11.04 0.22 -43.10
C ARG A 651 -12.07 1.20 -43.69
N LYS A 652 -13.24 1.33 -43.05
CA LYS A 652 -14.30 2.25 -43.50
C LYS A 652 -13.93 3.72 -43.38
N ILE A 653 -13.16 4.10 -42.35
CA ILE A 653 -12.63 5.47 -42.20
C ILE A 653 -11.69 5.83 -43.35
N GLN A 654 -10.85 4.87 -43.79
CA GLN A 654 -9.91 5.08 -44.88
C GLN A 654 -10.61 5.14 -46.26
N GLU A 655 -11.66 4.34 -46.46
CA GLU A 655 -12.46 4.36 -47.68
C GLU A 655 -13.29 5.65 -47.80
N GLU A 656 -13.94 6.05 -46.71
CA GLU A 656 -14.77 7.25 -46.67
C GLU A 656 -14.70 7.94 -45.30
N PRO A 657 -14.02 9.10 -45.19
CA PRO A 657 -13.79 9.75 -43.92
C PRO A 657 -15.11 10.27 -43.30
N PRO A 658 -15.46 9.85 -42.07
CA PRO A 658 -16.65 10.35 -41.38
C PRO A 658 -16.38 11.71 -40.72
N ASP A 659 -17.45 12.46 -40.44
CA ASP A 659 -17.39 13.71 -39.68
C ASP A 659 -17.30 13.47 -38.16
N LEU A 660 -17.68 12.27 -37.69
CA LEU A 660 -17.55 11.81 -36.31
C LEU A 660 -17.57 10.28 -36.22
N VAL A 661 -16.82 9.71 -35.28
CA VAL A 661 -16.85 8.29 -34.95
C VAL A 661 -17.47 8.09 -33.57
N VAL A 662 -18.45 7.20 -33.45
CA VAL A 662 -18.97 6.67 -32.18
C VAL A 662 -18.51 5.23 -32.08
N SER A 663 -17.65 4.91 -31.12
CA SER A 663 -17.08 3.56 -30.99
C SER A 663 -17.32 3.01 -29.60
N ASP A 664 -17.69 1.73 -29.50
CA ASP A 664 -17.52 1.00 -28.25
C ASP A 664 -16.03 0.85 -27.91
N ILE A 665 -15.72 0.72 -26.62
CA ILE A 665 -14.37 0.49 -26.14
C ILE A 665 -14.03 -1.00 -26.25
N MET A 666 -14.92 -1.87 -25.77
CA MET A 666 -14.68 -3.29 -25.62
C MET A 666 -15.23 -4.06 -26.82
N MET A 667 -14.40 -4.25 -27.85
CA MET A 667 -14.76 -5.00 -29.07
C MET A 667 -13.64 -5.99 -29.43
N PRO A 668 -13.97 -7.13 -30.09
CA PRO A 668 -12.98 -8.09 -30.57
C PRO A 668 -12.10 -7.51 -31.69
N ASN A 669 -10.98 -8.18 -31.98
CA ASN A 669 -9.94 -7.75 -32.92
C ASN A 669 -9.25 -6.46 -32.48
N ARG A 670 -9.76 -5.30 -32.91
CA ARG A 670 -9.22 -3.98 -32.58
C ARG A 670 -10.20 -3.25 -31.69
N ASN A 671 -9.74 -2.86 -30.50
CA ASN A 671 -10.59 -2.20 -29.51
C ASN A 671 -10.77 -0.70 -29.80
N GLY A 672 -11.70 -0.04 -29.12
CA GLY A 672 -12.01 1.38 -29.35
C GLY A 672 -10.85 2.33 -29.03
N TYR A 673 -9.96 1.98 -28.09
CA TYR A 673 -8.77 2.76 -27.78
C TYR A 673 -7.72 2.69 -28.88
N GLU A 674 -7.49 1.49 -29.43
CA GLU A 674 -6.57 1.29 -30.55
C GLU A 674 -7.07 1.98 -31.81
N LEU A 675 -8.39 1.97 -32.05
CA LEU A 675 -9.02 2.73 -33.13
C LEU A 675 -8.82 4.24 -32.92
N CYS A 676 -9.02 4.73 -31.69
CA CYS A 676 -8.76 6.13 -31.32
C CYS A 676 -7.29 6.52 -31.58
N GLN A 677 -6.34 5.69 -31.15
CA GLN A 677 -4.91 5.94 -31.37
C GLN A 677 -4.54 5.96 -32.85
N LEU A 678 -5.07 5.06 -33.66
CA LEU A 678 -4.85 5.09 -35.12
C LEU A 678 -5.41 6.36 -35.76
N LEU A 679 -6.61 6.75 -35.35
CA LEU A 679 -7.31 7.91 -35.87
C LEU A 679 -6.56 9.20 -35.48
N LYS A 680 -6.13 9.33 -34.22
CA LYS A 680 -5.36 10.49 -33.73
C LYS A 680 -3.89 10.50 -34.17
N GLY A 681 -3.29 9.34 -34.43
CA GLY A 681 -1.91 9.21 -34.92
C GLY A 681 -1.75 9.44 -36.42
N SER A 682 -2.85 9.49 -37.19
CA SER A 682 -2.82 9.69 -38.63
C SER A 682 -3.00 11.17 -38.99
N PRO A 683 -2.06 11.83 -39.69
CA PRO A 683 -2.15 13.26 -40.03
C PRO A 683 -3.44 13.65 -40.75
N ASP A 684 -3.97 12.74 -41.57
CA ASP A 684 -5.18 12.94 -42.36
C ASP A 684 -6.48 12.78 -41.57
N PHE A 685 -6.45 12.10 -40.40
CA PHE A 685 -7.66 11.78 -39.62
C PHE A 685 -7.60 12.27 -38.16
N GLN A 686 -6.48 12.83 -37.71
CA GLN A 686 -6.28 13.33 -36.34
C GLN A 686 -7.37 14.31 -35.88
N HIS A 687 -7.99 14.96 -36.86
CA HIS A 687 -8.98 15.98 -36.69
C HIS A 687 -10.42 15.48 -36.64
N VAL A 688 -10.66 14.19 -36.92
CA VAL A 688 -11.98 13.58 -36.82
C VAL A 688 -12.28 13.36 -35.33
N PRO A 689 -13.42 13.82 -34.82
CA PRO A 689 -13.78 13.58 -33.44
C PRO A 689 -14.23 12.13 -33.21
N ILE A 690 -13.85 11.55 -32.07
CA ILE A 690 -14.28 10.22 -31.64
C ILE A 690 -14.92 10.28 -30.25
N ILE A 691 -16.13 9.71 -30.15
CA ILE A 691 -16.85 9.50 -28.90
C ILE A 691 -16.73 8.03 -28.52
N LEU A 692 -16.14 7.75 -27.37
CA LEU A 692 -16.01 6.39 -26.84
C LEU A 692 -17.19 6.04 -25.94
N LEU A 693 -17.87 4.93 -26.23
CA LEU A 693 -18.91 4.38 -25.38
C LEU A 693 -18.27 3.47 -24.32
N THR A 694 -18.56 3.69 -23.04
CA THR A 694 -17.91 3.00 -21.92
C THR A 694 -18.91 2.41 -20.93
N SER A 695 -18.59 1.29 -20.26
CA SER A 695 -19.37 0.79 -19.12
C SER A 695 -19.09 1.60 -17.84
N LYS A 696 -20.01 1.58 -16.88
CA LYS A 696 -20.05 2.49 -15.71
C LYS A 696 -18.93 2.32 -14.65
N SER A 697 -17.83 1.65 -14.94
CA SER A 697 -16.75 1.36 -13.99
C SER A 697 -15.46 2.06 -14.39
N GLU A 698 -14.92 2.83 -13.44
CA GLU A 698 -13.56 3.37 -13.35
C GLU A 698 -13.32 4.78 -13.94
N ILE A 699 -13.05 5.70 -13.00
CA ILE A 699 -12.54 7.05 -13.25
C ILE A 699 -11.18 6.97 -13.98
N ASP A 700 -10.43 5.90 -13.78
CA ASP A 700 -9.12 5.66 -14.41
C ASP A 700 -9.22 5.40 -15.93
N MET A 701 -10.27 4.74 -16.40
CA MET A 701 -10.51 4.56 -17.85
C MET A 701 -10.81 5.88 -18.57
N LYS A 702 -11.41 6.86 -17.90
CA LYS A 702 -11.64 8.20 -18.49
C LYS A 702 -10.35 9.01 -18.60
N VAL A 703 -9.44 8.86 -17.63
CA VAL A 703 -8.12 9.48 -17.66
C VAL A 703 -7.30 8.87 -18.80
N GLU A 704 -7.26 7.53 -18.91
CA GLU A 704 -6.56 6.81 -19.97
C GLU A 704 -7.13 7.11 -21.37
N GLY A 705 -8.46 7.25 -21.49
CA GLY A 705 -9.13 7.63 -22.74
C GLY A 705 -8.80 9.04 -23.22
N PHE A 706 -8.67 10.02 -22.31
CA PHE A 706 -8.21 11.37 -22.66
C PHE A 706 -6.71 11.41 -22.96
N GLU A 707 -5.88 10.67 -22.22
CA GLU A 707 -4.45 10.54 -22.51
C GLU A 707 -4.18 9.92 -23.89
N LYS A 708 -5.08 9.04 -24.36
CA LYS A 708 -5.06 8.41 -25.69
C LYS A 708 -5.75 9.24 -26.79
N GLY A 709 -6.25 10.44 -26.46
CA GLY A 709 -6.73 11.43 -27.42
C GLY A 709 -8.22 11.35 -27.79
N ALA A 710 -9.08 10.66 -27.03
CA ALA A 710 -10.52 10.68 -27.29
C ALA A 710 -11.14 12.06 -27.01
N ASP A 711 -12.09 12.51 -27.83
CA ASP A 711 -12.69 13.84 -27.70
C ASP A 711 -13.85 13.89 -26.69
N ASP A 712 -14.56 12.78 -26.51
CA ASP A 712 -15.60 12.64 -25.49
C ASP A 712 -15.86 11.16 -25.14
N TYR A 713 -16.54 10.93 -24.03
CA TYR A 713 -17.02 9.61 -23.61
C TYR A 713 -18.50 9.64 -23.23
N LEU A 714 -19.18 8.52 -23.44
CA LEU A 714 -20.56 8.34 -23.03
C LEU A 714 -20.75 6.99 -22.34
N THR A 715 -21.29 7.00 -21.12
CA THR A 715 -21.49 5.78 -20.34
C THR A 715 -22.72 5.01 -20.80
N LYS A 716 -22.58 3.71 -21.06
CA LYS A 716 -23.68 2.76 -21.25
C LYS A 716 -24.29 2.38 -19.88
N PRO A 717 -25.63 2.34 -19.72
CA PRO A 717 -26.66 2.72 -20.70
C PRO A 717 -26.77 4.25 -20.83
N PHE A 718 -26.93 4.75 -22.06
CA PHE A 718 -27.02 6.17 -22.38
C PHE A 718 -28.41 6.56 -22.87
N ASN A 719 -28.77 7.83 -22.69
CA ASN A 719 -29.99 8.37 -23.25
C ASN A 719 -29.79 8.67 -24.75
N PRO A 720 -30.66 8.18 -25.67
CA PRO A 720 -30.57 8.50 -27.10
C PRO A 720 -30.49 10.00 -27.41
N ARG A 721 -31.22 10.83 -26.64
CA ARG A 721 -31.15 12.29 -26.78
C ARG A 721 -29.79 12.82 -26.36
N GLU A 722 -29.19 12.29 -25.30
CA GLU A 722 -27.85 12.70 -24.86
C GLU A 722 -26.80 12.38 -25.92
N LEU A 723 -26.83 11.16 -26.48
CA LEU A 723 -25.93 10.77 -27.56
C LEU A 723 -26.09 11.71 -28.78
N SER A 724 -27.32 11.96 -29.22
CA SER A 724 -27.56 12.85 -30.37
C SER A 724 -27.06 14.28 -30.13
N VAL A 725 -27.21 14.80 -28.90
CA VAL A 725 -26.74 16.14 -28.52
C VAL A 725 -25.22 16.19 -28.46
N ARG A 726 -24.55 15.17 -27.92
CA ARG A 726 -23.07 15.10 -27.89
C ARG A 726 -22.49 15.03 -29.29
N VAL A 727 -23.03 14.18 -30.16
CA VAL A 727 -22.64 14.10 -31.57
C VAL A 727 -22.82 15.45 -32.26
N ARG A 728 -23.97 16.10 -32.08
CA ARG A 728 -24.24 17.43 -32.67
C ARG A 728 -23.30 18.51 -32.15
N ASN A 729 -23.04 18.55 -30.86
CA ASN A 729 -22.12 19.51 -30.25
C ASN A 729 -20.69 19.32 -30.75
N MET A 730 -20.24 18.08 -30.87
CA MET A 730 -18.88 17.76 -31.29
C MET A 730 -18.64 18.15 -32.76
N ILE A 731 -19.61 17.83 -33.64
CA ILE A 731 -19.58 18.27 -35.03
C ILE A 731 -19.60 19.82 -35.11
N LYS A 732 -20.43 20.47 -34.29
CA LYS A 732 -20.50 21.94 -34.23
C LYS A 732 -19.19 22.56 -33.76
N ILE A 733 -18.59 22.05 -32.70
CA ILE A 733 -17.27 22.51 -32.21
C ILE A 733 -16.24 22.38 -33.33
N ARG A 734 -16.21 21.24 -34.03
CA ARG A 734 -15.31 21.04 -35.16
C ARG A 734 -15.53 22.02 -36.31
N SER A 735 -16.79 22.31 -36.65
CA SER A 735 -17.11 23.32 -37.66
C SER A 735 -16.66 24.73 -37.24
N LEU A 736 -16.81 25.07 -35.96
CA LEU A 736 -16.40 26.35 -35.39
C LEU A 736 -14.88 26.47 -35.33
N GLU A 737 -14.14 25.42 -34.97
CA GLU A 737 -12.68 25.42 -35.02
C GLU A 737 -12.16 25.66 -36.44
N LYS A 738 -12.77 25.00 -37.44
CA LYS A 738 -12.43 25.22 -38.86
C LYS A 738 -12.74 26.66 -39.27
N GLN A 739 -13.86 27.21 -38.81
CA GLN A 739 -14.22 28.62 -39.05
C GLN A 739 -13.24 29.57 -38.37
N ILE A 740 -12.87 29.35 -37.11
CA ILE A 740 -11.91 30.16 -36.35
C ILE A 740 -10.52 30.07 -37.00
N GLN A 741 -10.08 28.91 -37.46
CA GLN A 741 -8.82 28.79 -38.20
C GLN A 741 -8.84 29.61 -39.49
N MET A 742 -9.97 29.57 -40.21
CA MET A 742 -10.15 30.35 -41.43
C MET A 742 -10.26 31.85 -41.16
N GLU A 743 -10.91 32.26 -40.07
CA GLU A 743 -10.95 33.63 -39.60
C GLU A 743 -9.60 34.11 -39.09
N ASN A 744 -8.82 33.26 -38.41
CA ASN A 744 -7.45 33.57 -37.99
C ASN A 744 -6.53 33.74 -39.20
N LEU A 745 -6.68 32.92 -40.25
CA LEU A 745 -5.97 33.11 -41.51
C LEU A 745 -6.36 34.44 -42.17
N LYS A 746 -7.65 34.77 -42.21
CA LYS A 746 -8.14 36.07 -42.71
C LYS A 746 -7.63 37.23 -41.86
N LEU A 747 -7.62 37.09 -40.54
CA LEU A 747 -7.13 38.09 -39.60
C LEU A 747 -5.63 38.27 -39.71
N GLN A 748 -4.85 37.20 -39.87
CA GLN A 748 -3.42 37.27 -40.13
C GLN A 748 -3.12 37.97 -41.46
N ALA A 749 -3.91 37.68 -42.50
CA ALA A 749 -3.81 38.40 -43.78
C ALA A 749 -4.16 39.89 -43.62
N ALA A 750 -5.25 40.20 -42.93
CA ALA A 750 -5.67 41.58 -42.65
C ALA A 750 -4.68 42.32 -41.75
N LEU A 751 -4.07 41.66 -40.75
CA LEU A 751 -3.02 42.22 -39.90
C LEU A 751 -1.75 42.47 -40.69
N LYS A 752 -1.39 41.58 -41.62
CA LYS A 752 -0.27 41.78 -42.54
C LYS A 752 -0.53 42.99 -43.45
N GLU A 753 -1.71 43.08 -44.04
CA GLU A 753 -2.13 44.21 -44.88
C GLU A 753 -2.19 45.52 -44.08
N LEU A 754 -2.71 45.48 -42.86
CA LEU A 754 -2.74 46.63 -41.95
C LEU A 754 -1.32 47.08 -41.58
N LYS A 755 -0.42 46.13 -41.30
CA LYS A 755 0.99 46.42 -40.99
C LYS A 755 1.73 47.00 -42.20
N GLU A 756 1.45 46.51 -43.40
CA GLU A 756 1.95 47.07 -44.67
C GLU A 756 1.40 48.48 -44.90
N THR A 757 0.10 48.71 -44.68
CA THR A 757 -0.55 50.02 -44.80
C THR A 757 -0.03 51.01 -43.75
N GLN A 758 0.15 50.57 -42.50
CA GLN A 758 0.75 51.38 -41.43
C GLN A 758 2.20 51.74 -41.77
N SER A 759 2.98 50.80 -42.30
CA SER A 759 4.34 51.07 -42.77
C SER A 759 4.35 52.07 -43.93
N GLN A 760 3.40 51.96 -44.86
CA GLN A 760 3.21 52.93 -45.94
C GLN A 760 2.79 54.30 -45.43
N LEU A 761 1.92 54.39 -44.41
CA LEU A 761 1.52 55.67 -43.80
C LEU A 761 2.68 56.33 -43.06
N VAL A 762 3.43 55.56 -42.26
CA VAL A 762 4.66 56.06 -41.61
C VAL A 762 5.70 56.49 -42.64
N HIS A 763 5.82 55.76 -43.75
CA HIS A 763 6.71 56.14 -44.86
C HIS A 763 6.21 57.38 -45.59
N SER A 764 4.91 57.49 -45.86
CA SER A 764 4.27 58.65 -46.48
C SER A 764 4.39 59.89 -45.58
N GLU A 765 4.33 59.73 -44.26
CA GLU A 765 4.53 60.82 -43.31
C GLU A 765 6.01 61.22 -43.20
N LYS A 766 6.94 60.24 -43.19
CA LYS A 766 8.38 60.51 -43.36
C LYS A 766 8.64 61.25 -44.66
N MET A 767 7.97 60.88 -45.75
CA MET A 767 8.06 61.56 -47.04
C MET A 767 7.40 62.94 -47.03
N ALA A 768 6.34 63.15 -46.24
CA ALA A 768 5.71 64.45 -46.07
C ALA A 768 6.58 65.40 -45.24
N SER A 769 7.24 64.93 -44.17
CA SER A 769 8.20 65.73 -43.40
C SER A 769 9.45 66.04 -44.23
N LEU A 770 9.95 65.07 -45.00
CA LEU A 770 10.97 65.29 -46.04
C LEU A 770 10.49 66.25 -47.13
N GLY A 771 9.20 66.24 -47.49
CA GLY A 771 8.60 67.12 -48.50
C GLY A 771 8.53 68.59 -48.05
N VAL A 772 8.14 68.84 -46.79
CA VAL A 772 8.18 70.17 -46.17
C VAL A 772 9.61 70.68 -46.07
N LEU A 773 10.57 69.82 -45.71
CA LEU A 773 11.99 70.16 -45.70
C LEU A 773 12.53 70.40 -47.12
N SER A 774 12.16 69.57 -48.11
CA SER A 774 12.68 69.67 -49.48
C SER A 774 12.31 70.99 -50.15
N ALA A 775 11.09 71.50 -49.93
CA ALA A 775 10.67 72.78 -50.48
C ALA A 775 11.43 73.98 -49.85
N GLY A 776 11.60 74.00 -48.53
CA GLY A 776 12.34 75.05 -47.82
C GLY A 776 13.85 74.99 -48.10
N LEU A 777 14.40 73.79 -48.21
CA LEU A 777 15.81 73.53 -48.43
C LEU A 777 16.25 73.82 -49.87
N VAL A 778 15.39 73.52 -50.86
CA VAL A 778 15.58 73.99 -52.24
C VAL A 778 15.64 75.51 -52.27
N HIS A 779 14.78 76.20 -51.51
CA HIS A 779 14.79 77.66 -51.43
C HIS A 779 16.05 78.20 -50.71
N GLU A 780 16.51 77.55 -49.64
CA GLU A 780 17.71 77.95 -48.89
C GLU A 780 19.02 77.62 -49.60
N ILE A 781 19.07 76.58 -50.45
CA ILE A 781 20.22 76.29 -51.33
C ILE A 781 20.20 77.26 -52.52
N ASN A 782 19.03 77.47 -53.13
CA ASN A 782 18.92 78.33 -54.31
C ASN A 782 19.23 79.79 -54.01
N ASN A 783 18.94 80.30 -52.80
CA ASN A 783 19.26 81.69 -52.43
C ASN A 783 20.76 82.05 -52.49
N PRO A 784 21.66 81.40 -51.72
CA PRO A 784 23.11 81.63 -51.80
C PRO A 784 23.69 81.16 -53.14
N LEU A 785 23.14 80.12 -53.77
CA LEU A 785 23.56 79.67 -55.09
C LEU A 785 23.29 80.73 -56.16
N ASN A 786 22.08 81.31 -56.20
CA ASN A 786 21.72 82.39 -57.13
C ASN A 786 22.55 83.65 -56.86
N ALA A 787 22.82 83.98 -55.59
CA ALA A 787 23.70 85.09 -55.23
C ALA A 787 25.15 84.85 -55.71
N ALA A 788 25.65 83.63 -55.60
CA ALA A 788 26.96 83.23 -56.12
C ALA A 788 26.97 83.27 -57.66
N LEU A 789 25.95 82.74 -58.32
CA LEU A 789 25.81 82.72 -59.78
C LEU A 789 25.71 84.13 -60.38
N SER A 790 24.98 85.03 -59.71
CA SER A 790 24.91 86.45 -60.05
C SER A 790 26.26 87.15 -59.88
N SER A 791 26.98 86.84 -58.79
CA SER A 791 28.34 87.35 -58.54
C SER A 791 29.34 86.85 -59.59
N LEU A 792 29.25 85.57 -59.97
CA LEU A 792 30.06 84.96 -61.03
C LEU A 792 29.75 85.53 -62.43
N ASN A 793 28.48 85.79 -62.74
CA ASN A 793 28.09 86.48 -63.97
C ASN A 793 28.60 87.93 -64.01
N THR A 794 28.59 88.62 -62.87
CA THR A 794 29.14 89.97 -62.74
C THR A 794 30.66 89.96 -62.93
N LEU A 795 31.35 88.96 -62.36
CA LEU A 795 32.78 88.71 -62.59
C LEU A 795 33.10 88.46 -64.07
N ALA A 796 32.33 87.60 -64.74
CA ALA A 796 32.52 87.27 -66.15
C ALA A 796 32.38 88.52 -67.04
N ARG A 797 31.41 89.40 -66.76
CA ARG A 797 31.26 90.69 -67.49
C ARG A 797 32.43 91.64 -67.24
N LEU A 798 32.92 91.73 -66.00
CA LEU A 798 34.06 92.58 -65.64
C LEU A 798 35.38 92.11 -66.29
N LEU A 799 35.55 90.80 -66.47
CA LEU A 799 36.73 90.18 -67.09
C LEU A 799 36.69 90.22 -68.62
N ASN A 800 35.52 90.05 -69.26
CA ASN A 800 35.36 90.09 -70.73
C ASN A 800 35.25 91.51 -71.32
N GLY A 801 35.32 92.56 -70.49
CA GLY A 801 35.29 93.95 -70.94
C GLY A 801 33.93 94.47 -71.42
N SER A 802 32.83 93.74 -71.19
CA SER A 802 31.51 94.01 -71.80
C SER A 802 30.50 94.71 -70.86
N GLY A 803 30.95 95.50 -69.88
CA GLY A 803 30.03 96.21 -68.99
C GLY A 803 30.71 97.18 -68.03
N GLY A 804 30.78 98.46 -68.44
CA GLY A 804 31.22 99.60 -67.61
C GLY A 804 32.31 100.44 -68.30
N PRO A 805 32.34 101.78 -68.10
CA PRO A 805 33.02 102.74 -68.99
C PRO A 805 34.53 102.52 -69.08
N GLU A 806 35.13 102.91 -70.21
CA GLU A 806 36.56 102.81 -70.57
C GLU A 806 37.52 103.62 -69.64
N ALA A 807 37.22 103.83 -68.36
CA ALA A 807 37.96 104.74 -67.48
C ALA A 807 38.05 104.34 -65.97
N GLU A 808 37.97 103.05 -65.59
CA GLU A 808 38.30 102.62 -64.20
C GLU A 808 39.81 102.27 -64.06
N PRO A 809 40.56 102.79 -63.07
CA PRO A 809 41.96 102.43 -62.83
C PRO A 809 42.15 100.93 -62.56
N ALA A 810 43.22 100.33 -63.06
CA ALA A 810 43.47 98.89 -62.97
C ALA A 810 43.45 98.34 -61.52
N GLY A 811 43.78 99.16 -60.52
CA GLY A 811 43.73 98.80 -59.09
C GLY A 811 42.32 98.61 -58.53
N GLU A 812 41.40 99.55 -58.77
CA GLU A 812 40.01 99.47 -58.29
C GLU A 812 39.23 98.37 -59.01
N LYS A 813 39.47 98.19 -60.32
CA LYS A 813 38.87 97.09 -61.08
C LYS A 813 39.28 95.73 -60.51
N ARG A 814 40.55 95.57 -60.13
CA ARG A 814 41.06 94.35 -59.47
C ARG A 814 40.44 94.13 -58.10
N GLU A 815 40.28 95.16 -57.28
CA GLU A 815 39.66 95.05 -55.96
C GLU A 815 38.16 94.68 -56.05
N LYS A 816 37.44 95.26 -57.01
CA LYS A 816 36.04 94.95 -57.31
C LYS A 816 35.87 93.51 -57.78
N ILE A 817 36.78 93.00 -58.62
CA ILE A 817 36.85 91.59 -59.02
C ILE A 817 37.07 90.70 -57.78
N VAL A 818 38.07 91.01 -56.94
CA VAL A 818 38.38 90.20 -55.74
C VAL A 818 37.20 90.16 -54.76
N ARG A 819 36.59 91.30 -54.45
CA ARG A 819 35.41 91.37 -53.55
C ARG A 819 34.21 90.59 -54.12
N THR A 820 33.99 90.65 -55.42
CA THR A 820 32.91 89.90 -56.08
C THR A 820 33.19 88.39 -56.07
N ALA A 821 34.46 87.98 -56.24
CA ALA A 821 34.89 86.58 -56.15
C ALA A 821 34.74 86.04 -54.72
N GLN A 822 35.11 86.82 -53.71
CA GLN A 822 34.91 86.46 -52.31
C GLN A 822 33.42 86.27 -51.96
N ARG A 823 32.52 87.12 -52.48
CA ARG A 823 31.07 86.94 -52.31
C ARG A 823 30.55 85.67 -52.97
N ALA A 824 31.03 85.34 -54.17
CA ALA A 824 30.69 84.08 -54.84
C ALA A 824 31.18 82.86 -54.04
N LEU A 825 32.42 82.91 -53.56
CA LEU A 825 33.01 81.83 -52.76
C LEU A 825 32.26 81.62 -51.43
N LEU A 826 31.87 82.70 -50.76
CA LEU A 826 31.09 82.65 -49.53
C LEU A 826 29.70 82.01 -49.75
N GLY A 827 29.04 82.34 -50.87
CA GLY A 827 27.77 81.73 -51.25
C GLY A 827 27.91 80.23 -51.53
N LEU A 828 28.96 79.81 -52.23
CA LEU A 828 29.25 78.39 -52.52
C LEU A 828 29.62 77.59 -51.26
N LYS A 829 30.47 78.15 -50.38
CA LYS A 829 30.85 77.51 -49.12
C LYS A 829 29.63 77.28 -48.21
N ARG A 830 28.70 78.23 -48.19
CA ARG A 830 27.42 78.07 -47.48
C ARG A 830 26.55 76.95 -48.07
N CYS A 831 26.53 76.80 -49.40
CA CYS A 831 25.84 75.67 -50.04
C CYS A 831 26.48 74.33 -49.63
N GLU A 832 27.81 74.27 -49.59
CA GLU A 832 28.57 73.08 -49.16
C GLU A 832 28.28 72.70 -47.70
N GLU A 833 28.21 73.67 -46.79
CA GLU A 833 27.86 73.46 -45.39
C GLU A 833 26.44 72.87 -45.24
N ILE A 834 25.45 73.41 -45.98
CA ILE A 834 24.08 72.91 -46.00
C ILE A 834 24.02 71.47 -46.54
N VAL A 835 24.67 71.19 -47.68
CA VAL A 835 24.72 69.86 -48.31
C VAL A 835 25.43 68.83 -47.42
N THR A 836 26.50 69.23 -46.74
CA THR A 836 27.22 68.35 -45.82
C THR A 836 26.39 68.03 -44.57
N GLY A 837 25.67 69.02 -44.03
CA GLY A 837 24.70 68.84 -42.95
C GLY A 837 23.58 67.87 -43.35
N LEU A 838 22.98 68.06 -44.52
CA LEU A 838 21.97 67.15 -45.10
C LEU A 838 22.48 65.72 -45.23
N ARG A 839 23.70 65.53 -45.70
CA ARG A 839 24.26 64.17 -45.87
C ARG A 839 24.48 63.47 -44.53
N ARG A 840 24.78 64.22 -43.46
CA ARG A 840 24.87 63.68 -42.09
C ARG A 840 23.49 63.35 -41.52
N PHE A 841 22.50 64.22 -41.77
CA PHE A 841 21.10 64.00 -41.36
C PHE A 841 20.45 62.81 -42.09
N ALA A 842 20.74 62.64 -43.39
CA ALA A 842 20.15 61.61 -44.25
C ALA A 842 20.93 60.28 -44.28
N ARG A 843 21.90 60.07 -43.38
CA ARG A 843 22.58 58.76 -43.28
C ARG A 843 21.53 57.67 -43.02
N LYS A 844 21.60 56.59 -43.80
CA LYS A 844 20.75 55.39 -43.61
C LYS A 844 20.81 54.94 -42.15
N ASP A 845 19.66 54.59 -41.59
CA ASP A 845 19.50 53.90 -40.31
C ASP A 845 20.53 52.79 -40.22
N VAL A 846 21.63 53.03 -39.49
CA VAL A 846 22.53 51.96 -39.11
C VAL A 846 21.81 51.27 -37.96
N GLU A 847 21.36 50.04 -38.17
CA GLU A 847 20.62 49.30 -37.15
C GLU A 847 21.43 49.24 -35.85
N GLY A 848 20.82 49.76 -34.77
CA GLY A 848 21.33 49.63 -33.40
C GLY A 848 21.75 50.94 -32.72
N ILE A 849 21.69 50.91 -31.39
CA ILE A 849 22.17 51.95 -30.47
C ILE A 849 23.71 51.86 -30.42
N ARG A 850 24.42 53.00 -30.56
CA ARG A 850 25.89 53.07 -30.53
C ARG A 850 26.38 54.24 -29.69
N GLU A 851 27.62 54.17 -29.20
CA GLU A 851 28.25 55.29 -28.50
C GLU A 851 28.54 56.44 -29.48
N ASP A 852 27.65 57.42 -29.51
CA ASP A 852 27.70 58.58 -30.41
C ASP A 852 27.77 59.90 -29.62
N ASP A 853 28.25 60.95 -30.29
CA ASP A 853 28.38 62.28 -29.71
C ASP A 853 27.11 63.11 -30.01
N LEU A 854 26.35 63.42 -28.95
CA LEU A 854 25.12 64.20 -29.07
C LEU A 854 25.38 65.63 -29.57
N HIS A 855 26.57 66.20 -29.31
CA HIS A 855 26.91 67.55 -29.78
C HIS A 855 27.04 67.60 -31.30
N GLU A 856 27.59 66.56 -31.93
CA GLU A 856 27.67 66.48 -33.39
C GLU A 856 26.28 66.45 -34.03
N GLY A 857 25.34 65.74 -33.41
CA GLY A 857 23.95 65.68 -33.87
C GLY A 857 23.20 67.00 -33.72
N LEU A 858 23.34 67.65 -32.57
CA LEU A 858 22.74 68.96 -32.30
C LEU A 858 23.27 70.03 -33.26
N GLU A 859 24.57 70.10 -33.50
CA GLU A 859 25.16 71.06 -34.44
C GLU A 859 24.70 70.80 -35.88
N ALA A 860 24.64 69.53 -36.30
CA ALA A 860 24.11 69.18 -37.62
C ALA A 860 22.65 69.62 -37.79
N THR A 861 21.85 69.52 -36.72
CA THR A 861 20.46 69.96 -36.70
C THR A 861 20.35 71.49 -36.72
N LEU A 862 21.20 72.21 -35.98
CA LEU A 862 21.18 73.67 -35.92
C LEU A 862 21.54 74.35 -37.24
N VAL A 863 22.44 73.74 -38.02
CA VAL A 863 22.79 74.21 -39.38
C VAL A 863 21.57 74.15 -40.32
N LEU A 864 20.64 73.22 -40.08
CA LEU A 864 19.45 72.98 -40.89
C LEU A 864 18.19 73.68 -40.36
N LEU A 865 18.30 74.43 -39.25
CA LEU A 865 17.16 75.15 -38.68
C LEU A 865 16.74 76.29 -39.63
N PRO A 866 15.47 76.33 -40.08
CA PRO A 866 15.01 77.33 -41.05
C PRO A 866 15.16 78.75 -40.51
N ARG A 867 15.74 79.66 -41.30
CA ARG A 867 15.75 81.09 -40.95
C ARG A 867 14.49 81.76 -41.49
N GLU A 868 13.46 81.87 -40.66
CA GLU A 868 12.21 82.54 -41.04
C GLU A 868 12.41 84.04 -41.26
N SER A 869 12.00 84.51 -42.44
CA SER A 869 12.07 85.92 -42.86
C SER A 869 11.33 86.83 -41.86
N GLY A 870 12.03 87.76 -41.23
CA GLY A 870 11.45 88.74 -40.31
C GLY A 870 11.50 88.36 -38.82
N LYS A 871 12.02 87.18 -38.46
CA LYS A 871 12.35 86.83 -37.08
C LYS A 871 13.85 86.98 -36.80
N GLU A 872 14.20 87.51 -35.63
CA GLU A 872 15.59 87.66 -35.19
C GLU A 872 15.79 86.76 -33.96
N ILE A 873 16.15 85.51 -34.21
CA ILE A 873 16.32 84.49 -33.18
C ILE A 873 17.82 84.32 -32.87
N SER A 874 18.19 84.51 -31.61
CA SER A 874 19.54 84.24 -31.12
C SER A 874 19.64 82.82 -30.57
N LEU A 875 20.69 82.08 -30.97
CA LEU A 875 20.94 80.71 -30.52
C LEU A 875 22.07 80.70 -29.49
N HIS A 876 21.78 80.25 -28.27
CA HIS A 876 22.74 80.13 -27.18
C HIS A 876 23.06 78.66 -26.90
N ARG A 877 24.34 78.32 -26.85
CA ARG A 877 24.82 76.93 -26.70
C ARG A 877 25.62 76.79 -25.41
N ASP A 878 25.28 75.81 -24.57
CA ASP A 878 25.99 75.47 -23.33
C ASP A 878 26.18 73.95 -23.23
N TYR A 879 27.25 73.46 -23.85
CA TYR A 879 27.52 72.03 -23.97
C TYR A 879 28.47 71.55 -22.86
N ARG A 880 27.92 70.93 -21.81
CA ARG A 880 28.66 70.44 -20.63
C ARG A 880 28.76 68.91 -20.53
N LEU A 881 28.24 68.19 -21.52
CA LEU A 881 28.31 66.73 -21.55
C LEU A 881 29.67 66.28 -22.11
N ALA A 882 30.46 65.55 -21.33
CA ALA A 882 31.84 65.22 -21.70
C ALA A 882 32.03 63.82 -22.35
N ARG A 883 30.98 62.99 -22.36
CA ARG A 883 31.04 61.60 -22.83
C ARG A 883 30.05 61.34 -23.96
N LYS A 884 30.39 60.39 -24.82
CA LYS A 884 29.46 59.79 -25.78
C LYS A 884 28.34 59.05 -25.04
N VAL A 885 27.20 58.95 -25.71
CA VAL A 885 25.97 58.36 -25.18
C VAL A 885 25.54 57.23 -26.11
N PRO A 886 25.13 56.06 -25.59
CA PRO A 886 24.58 54.99 -26.39
C PRO A 886 23.25 55.46 -27.00
N CYS A 887 23.25 55.80 -28.29
CA CYS A 887 22.07 56.27 -29.01
C CYS A 887 22.09 55.95 -30.51
N ASN A 888 20.94 56.07 -31.16
CA ASN A 888 20.83 56.20 -32.61
C ASN A 888 20.74 57.70 -32.94
N LEU A 889 21.88 58.28 -33.32
CA LEU A 889 22.00 59.72 -33.55
C LEU A 889 21.09 60.22 -34.68
N ALA A 890 20.76 59.40 -35.68
CA ALA A 890 19.86 59.79 -36.78
C ALA A 890 18.42 59.97 -36.28
N GLN A 891 17.94 59.05 -35.44
CA GLN A 891 16.62 59.16 -34.80
C GLN A 891 16.58 60.32 -33.79
N LEU A 892 17.63 60.51 -33.00
CA LEU A 892 17.71 61.64 -32.06
C LEU A 892 17.81 63.00 -32.77
N ASN A 893 18.47 63.09 -33.93
CA ASN A 893 18.46 64.32 -34.73
C ASN A 893 17.06 64.69 -35.20
N GLN A 894 16.17 63.72 -35.45
CA GLN A 894 14.77 63.99 -35.73
C GLN A 894 14.05 64.58 -34.51
N VAL A 895 14.35 64.09 -33.30
CA VAL A 895 13.84 64.65 -32.03
C VAL A 895 14.31 66.09 -31.88
N PHE A 896 15.61 66.34 -32.02
CA PHE A 896 16.20 67.67 -31.90
C PHE A 896 15.62 68.65 -32.92
N MET A 897 15.48 68.21 -34.18
CA MET A 897 14.90 69.03 -35.24
C MET A 897 13.46 69.44 -34.91
N ASN A 898 12.64 68.48 -34.46
CA ASN A 898 11.26 68.76 -34.06
C ASN A 898 11.18 69.77 -32.91
N LEU A 899 12.02 69.62 -31.89
CA LEU A 899 12.03 70.53 -30.74
C LEU A 899 12.50 71.93 -31.13
N LEU A 900 13.57 72.05 -31.91
CA LEU A 900 14.14 73.33 -32.33
C LEU A 900 13.22 74.08 -33.30
N VAL A 901 12.55 73.37 -34.23
CA VAL A 901 11.56 73.98 -35.13
C VAL A 901 10.34 74.46 -34.33
N ASN A 902 9.85 73.67 -33.37
CA ASN A 902 8.75 74.10 -32.51
C ASN A 902 9.12 75.33 -31.67
N ALA A 903 10.32 75.35 -31.09
CA ALA A 903 10.86 76.51 -30.37
C ALA A 903 10.93 77.76 -31.26
N SER A 904 11.48 77.63 -32.48
CA SER A 904 11.57 78.72 -33.45
C SER A 904 10.19 79.25 -33.88
N GLN A 905 9.21 78.38 -34.03
CA GLN A 905 7.85 78.75 -34.42
C GLN A 905 7.08 79.41 -33.28
N ALA A 906 7.34 79.04 -32.03
CA ALA A 906 6.73 79.65 -30.85
C ALA A 906 7.15 81.11 -30.64
N ILE A 907 8.31 81.51 -31.15
CA ILE A 907 8.82 82.89 -31.08
C ILE A 907 8.16 83.75 -32.17
N GLN A 908 7.58 84.89 -31.78
CA GLN A 908 7.04 85.90 -32.69
C GLN A 908 7.96 87.14 -32.69
N GLY A 909 8.68 87.38 -33.79
CA GLY A 909 9.60 88.53 -33.92
C GLY A 909 11.01 88.22 -33.39
N LYS A 910 11.45 88.92 -32.33
CA LYS A 910 12.76 88.70 -31.70
C LYS A 910 12.66 87.74 -30.53
N GLY A 911 13.61 86.81 -30.41
CA GLY A 911 13.63 85.87 -29.29
C GLY A 911 14.93 85.08 -29.21
N ASP A 912 14.99 84.16 -28.26
CA ASP A 912 16.17 83.41 -27.89
C ASP A 912 15.82 81.94 -27.72
N ILE A 913 16.72 81.08 -28.18
CA ILE A 913 16.67 79.63 -27.93
C ILE A 913 17.96 79.24 -27.23
N TRP A 914 17.85 78.61 -26.07
CA TRP A 914 18.97 78.06 -25.31
C TRP A 914 19.01 76.55 -25.44
N ILE A 915 20.19 76.03 -25.74
CA ILE A 915 20.44 74.61 -25.90
C ILE A 915 21.52 74.22 -24.92
N ARG A 916 21.17 73.39 -23.93
CA ARG A 916 22.10 72.94 -22.89
C ARG A 916 22.22 71.43 -22.93
N THR A 917 23.42 70.92 -22.73
CA THR A 917 23.63 69.48 -22.48
C THR A 917 24.34 69.32 -21.16
N GLU A 918 23.85 68.44 -20.29
CA GLU A 918 24.49 68.15 -19.01
C GLU A 918 24.35 66.67 -18.66
N GLN A 919 25.10 66.23 -17.66
CA GLN A 919 24.96 64.90 -17.08
C GLN A 919 24.31 65.02 -15.70
N ILE A 920 23.17 64.37 -15.51
CA ILE A 920 22.48 64.27 -14.22
C ILE A 920 22.49 62.79 -13.81
N GLY A 921 23.35 62.43 -12.86
CA GLY A 921 23.52 61.03 -12.43
C GLY A 921 24.03 60.12 -13.56
N GLN A 922 23.22 59.12 -13.93
CA GLN A 922 23.50 58.17 -15.03
C GLN A 922 22.72 58.52 -16.31
N GLU A 923 22.18 59.73 -16.41
CA GLU A 923 21.43 60.20 -17.57
C GLU A 923 22.13 61.40 -18.22
N ALA A 924 22.22 61.38 -19.55
CA ALA A 924 22.55 62.54 -20.36
C ALA A 924 21.27 63.33 -20.62
N VAL A 925 21.30 64.64 -20.35
CA VAL A 925 20.13 65.51 -20.47
C VAL A 925 20.39 66.56 -21.54
N VAL A 926 19.51 66.62 -22.53
CA VAL A 926 19.49 67.67 -23.56
C VAL A 926 18.30 68.58 -23.30
N THR A 927 18.57 69.85 -23.01
CA THR A 927 17.56 70.87 -22.73
C THR A 927 17.45 71.83 -23.91
N VAL A 928 16.24 72.02 -24.42
CA VAL A 928 15.88 73.06 -25.40
C VAL A 928 14.88 74.01 -24.75
N GLU A 929 15.28 75.25 -24.58
CA GLU A 929 14.49 76.31 -23.93
C GLU A 929 14.25 77.46 -24.92
N ASP A 930 13.02 77.94 -25.01
CA ASP A 930 12.63 79.12 -25.81
C ASP A 930 11.93 80.16 -24.93
N ASN A 931 11.93 81.42 -25.37
CA ASN A 931 11.18 82.52 -24.75
C ASN A 931 9.92 82.93 -25.55
N GLY A 932 9.33 81.99 -26.29
CA GLY A 932 8.17 82.21 -27.13
C GLY A 932 6.83 82.27 -26.38
N CYS A 933 5.73 82.00 -27.10
CA CYS A 933 4.38 82.15 -26.56
C CYS A 933 4.02 81.16 -25.43
N GLY A 934 4.80 80.08 -25.25
CA GLY A 934 4.54 79.02 -24.29
C GLY A 934 3.25 78.22 -24.58
N ILE A 935 2.98 77.21 -23.74
CA ILE A 935 1.88 76.26 -23.87
C ILE A 935 0.93 76.42 -22.67
N SER A 936 -0.39 76.41 -22.90
CA SER A 936 -1.38 76.52 -21.80
C SER A 936 -1.44 75.25 -20.95
N PRO A 937 -1.67 75.36 -19.62
CA PRO A 937 -1.75 74.20 -18.71
C PRO A 937 -2.77 73.13 -19.13
N GLU A 938 -3.87 73.54 -19.75
CA GLU A 938 -4.92 72.65 -20.26
C GLU A 938 -4.45 71.76 -21.43
N LYS A 939 -3.46 72.24 -22.20
CA LYS A 939 -2.95 71.56 -23.40
C LYS A 939 -1.72 70.71 -23.10
N LEU A 940 -0.97 71.02 -22.03
CA LEU A 940 0.27 70.32 -21.65
C LEU A 940 0.12 68.78 -21.56
N PRO A 941 -0.95 68.20 -20.98
CA PRO A 941 -1.09 66.75 -20.90
C PRO A 941 -1.24 66.07 -22.25
N ARG A 942 -1.66 66.82 -23.29
CA ARG A 942 -2.06 66.28 -24.59
C ARG A 942 -1.02 66.46 -25.68
N ILE A 943 0.08 67.18 -25.41
CA ILE A 943 1.06 67.55 -26.45
C ILE A 943 1.79 66.36 -27.06
N PHE A 944 1.82 65.22 -26.36
CA PHE A 944 2.41 63.97 -26.84
C PHE A 944 1.35 63.01 -27.41
N GLU A 945 0.06 63.37 -27.41
CA GLU A 945 -0.99 62.59 -28.09
C GLU A 945 -0.77 62.63 -29.61
N PRO A 946 -0.82 61.47 -30.31
CA PRO A 946 -0.77 61.46 -31.77
C PRO A 946 -1.89 62.33 -32.38
N PHE A 947 -1.56 63.09 -33.42
CA PHE A 947 -2.46 64.01 -34.12
C PHE A 947 -2.93 65.24 -33.33
N PHE A 948 -2.44 65.46 -32.11
CA PHE A 948 -2.73 66.68 -31.36
C PHE A 948 -1.86 67.84 -31.87
N THR A 949 -2.50 68.92 -32.35
CA THR A 949 -1.81 70.13 -32.82
C THR A 949 -2.55 71.38 -32.35
N THR A 950 -1.78 72.42 -32.01
CA THR A 950 -2.31 73.75 -31.67
C THR A 950 -2.33 74.72 -32.86
N LYS A 951 -1.86 74.26 -34.03
CA LYS A 951 -1.77 75.04 -35.28
C LYS A 951 -3.05 74.91 -36.11
N GLU A 952 -3.29 75.86 -37.00
CA GLU A 952 -4.45 75.85 -37.90
C GLU A 952 -4.47 74.59 -38.80
N VAL A 953 -5.67 74.21 -39.25
CA VAL A 953 -5.90 73.02 -40.07
C VAL A 953 -5.03 73.09 -41.34
N GLY A 954 -4.11 72.12 -41.48
CA GLY A 954 -3.16 72.03 -42.59
C GLY A 954 -1.74 72.55 -42.31
N GLN A 955 -1.47 73.18 -41.16
CA GLN A 955 -0.14 73.71 -40.80
C GLN A 955 0.66 72.84 -39.82
N GLY A 956 0.07 71.77 -39.28
CA GLY A 956 0.76 70.83 -38.42
C GLY A 956 0.07 69.46 -38.40
N THR A 957 0.86 68.39 -38.53
CA THR A 957 0.34 67.01 -38.53
C THR A 957 -0.03 66.50 -37.13
N GLY A 958 0.42 67.19 -36.07
CA GLY A 958 0.23 66.77 -34.68
C GLY A 958 1.00 65.50 -34.29
N LEU A 959 1.92 65.04 -35.15
CA LEU A 959 2.65 63.79 -34.96
C LEU A 959 4.11 64.02 -34.52
N GLY A 960 4.65 65.23 -34.67
CA GLY A 960 6.06 65.53 -34.37
C GLY A 960 6.46 65.22 -32.93
N LEU A 961 5.71 65.72 -31.94
CA LEU A 961 6.03 65.50 -30.52
C LEU A 961 5.75 64.07 -30.06
N SER A 962 4.71 63.40 -30.61
CA SER A 962 4.41 62.00 -30.30
C SER A 962 5.45 61.03 -30.88
N ILE A 963 5.98 61.33 -32.07
CA ILE A 963 7.13 60.63 -32.64
C ILE A 963 8.38 60.89 -31.80
N SER A 964 8.62 62.14 -31.39
CA SER A 964 9.76 62.48 -30.52
C SER A 964 9.71 61.70 -29.20
N HIS A 965 8.54 61.61 -28.57
CA HIS A 965 8.33 60.84 -27.34
C HIS A 965 8.65 59.36 -27.55
N ARG A 966 8.13 58.75 -28.62
CA ARG A 966 8.38 57.34 -28.96
C ARG A 966 9.86 57.06 -29.21
N ILE A 967 10.54 57.91 -29.98
CA ILE A 967 11.97 57.75 -30.26
C ILE A 967 12.75 57.76 -28.95
N VAL A 968 12.45 58.70 -28.04
CA VAL A 968 13.14 58.77 -26.75
C VAL A 968 12.83 57.57 -25.86
N GLU A 969 11.59 57.05 -25.87
CA GLU A 969 11.23 55.79 -25.18
C GLU A 969 11.95 54.57 -25.75
N GLU A 970 12.13 54.49 -27.09
CA GLU A 970 12.89 53.42 -27.74
C GLU A 970 14.36 53.40 -27.29
N HIS A 971 14.88 54.56 -26.90
CA HIS A 971 16.22 54.74 -26.30
C HIS A 971 16.23 54.52 -24.78
N GLY A 972 15.11 54.12 -24.17
CA GLY A 972 14.98 53.95 -22.71
C GLY A 972 15.03 55.26 -21.93
N GLY A 973 14.81 56.39 -22.61
CA GLY A 973 14.80 57.74 -22.06
C GLY A 973 13.40 58.26 -21.76
N ARG A 974 13.32 59.54 -21.37
CA ARG A 974 12.04 60.28 -21.21
C ARG A 974 12.16 61.72 -21.68
N ILE A 975 11.02 62.31 -22.07
CA ILE A 975 10.94 63.75 -22.39
C ILE A 975 10.05 64.42 -21.34
N GLU A 976 10.56 65.47 -20.72
CA GLU A 976 9.80 66.33 -19.81
C GLU A 976 9.61 67.71 -20.45
N VAL A 977 8.48 68.34 -20.15
CA VAL A 977 8.16 69.68 -20.61
C VAL A 977 7.74 70.55 -19.43
N GLU A 978 8.30 71.74 -19.36
CA GLU A 978 7.83 72.82 -18.51
C GLU A 978 7.49 73.99 -19.42
N SER A 979 6.29 74.55 -19.30
CA SER A 979 5.96 75.73 -20.08
C SER A 979 5.04 76.66 -19.30
N THR A 980 5.31 77.95 -19.44
CA THR A 980 4.47 79.00 -18.88
C THR A 980 3.98 79.89 -20.03
N PRO A 981 2.66 80.09 -20.19
CA PRO A 981 2.13 80.98 -21.22
C PRO A 981 2.79 82.37 -21.17
N GLY A 982 3.26 82.84 -22.32
CA GLY A 982 3.93 84.13 -22.50
C GLY A 982 5.38 84.21 -21.99
N LYS A 983 5.93 83.12 -21.43
CA LYS A 983 7.35 83.05 -20.99
C LYS A 983 8.16 81.98 -21.73
N GLY A 984 7.52 81.17 -22.58
CA GLY A 984 8.16 80.13 -23.39
C GLY A 984 8.04 78.71 -22.83
N SER A 985 8.80 77.80 -23.42
CA SER A 985 8.80 76.37 -23.10
C SER A 985 10.22 75.84 -22.89
N ILE A 986 10.35 74.85 -22.00
CA ILE A 986 11.57 74.12 -21.73
C ILE A 986 11.26 72.64 -21.95
N PHE A 987 11.94 72.02 -22.91
CA PHE A 987 11.91 70.59 -23.15
C PHE A 987 13.22 69.96 -22.68
N ARG A 988 13.13 68.94 -21.83
CA ARG A 988 14.28 68.16 -21.35
C ARG A 988 14.17 66.73 -21.83
N VAL A 989 15.17 66.29 -22.59
CA VAL A 989 15.29 64.92 -23.09
C VAL A 989 16.33 64.21 -22.23
N TYR A 990 15.91 63.18 -21.50
CA TYR A 990 16.77 62.34 -20.66
C TYR A 990 17.09 61.04 -21.39
N LEU A 991 18.37 60.72 -21.51
CA LEU A 991 18.88 59.51 -22.17
C LEU A 991 19.78 58.74 -21.20
N PRO A 992 19.65 57.41 -21.07
CA PRO A 992 20.51 56.63 -20.20
C PRO A 992 21.96 56.58 -20.74
N MET A 993 22.96 56.75 -19.87
CA MET A 993 24.39 56.66 -20.24
C MET A 993 24.94 55.22 -20.22
N GLN A 994 24.11 54.22 -19.89
CA GLN A 994 24.44 52.81 -19.95
C GLN A 994 23.27 52.05 -20.57
N ASP A 995 23.55 51.10 -21.46
CA ASP A 995 22.50 50.28 -22.08
C ASP A 995 21.87 49.33 -21.04
N ARG A 996 20.66 49.67 -20.58
CA ARG A 996 19.91 48.85 -19.62
C ARG A 996 19.57 47.44 -20.16
N ARG A 997 19.56 47.23 -21.48
CA ARG A 997 19.25 45.92 -22.06
C ARG A 997 20.38 44.91 -21.86
N ALA A 998 21.64 45.35 -21.71
CA ALA A 998 22.76 44.47 -21.40
C ALA A 998 22.66 43.85 -19.99
N ARG A 999 22.17 44.59 -18.98
CA ARG A 999 21.98 44.07 -17.62
C ARG A 999 20.83 43.07 -17.49
N ALA A 1000 19.72 43.28 -18.21
CA ALA A 1000 18.59 42.35 -18.18
C ALA A 1000 18.93 40.98 -18.79
N ALA A 1001 19.88 40.94 -19.74
CA ALA A 1001 20.40 39.70 -20.32
C ALA A 1001 21.40 38.98 -19.39
N GLU A 1002 22.20 39.71 -18.60
CA GLU A 1002 23.15 39.11 -17.64
C GLU A 1002 22.46 38.59 -16.36
N GLU A 1003 21.40 39.25 -15.87
CA GLU A 1003 20.63 38.80 -14.69
C GLU A 1003 19.73 37.59 -14.97
N THR A 1004 19.33 37.36 -16.22
CA THR A 1004 18.54 36.18 -16.62
C THR A 1004 19.41 34.92 -16.82
N ASP A 1005 20.71 35.07 -17.05
CA ASP A 1005 21.63 33.93 -17.23
C ASP A 1005 22.19 33.41 -15.88
N HIS A 1006 22.40 34.30 -14.89
CA HIS A 1006 22.83 33.90 -13.55
C HIS A 1006 21.72 33.26 -12.69
N GLY A 1007 20.45 33.45 -13.05
CA GLY A 1007 19.31 32.81 -12.39
C GLY A 1007 19.08 31.35 -12.79
N ARG A 1008 19.52 30.93 -13.98
CA ARG A 1008 19.28 29.57 -14.50
C ARG A 1008 20.34 28.53 -14.12
N THR A 1009 21.48 28.95 -13.59
CA THR A 1009 22.58 28.03 -13.19
C THR A 1009 22.56 27.63 -11.70
N ARG A 1010 21.66 28.20 -10.88
CA ARG A 1010 21.54 27.84 -9.45
C ARG A 1010 20.38 26.91 -9.08
N GLU A 1011 19.41 26.70 -9.96
CA GLU A 1011 18.26 25.79 -9.69
C GLU A 1011 18.45 24.36 -10.22
N ALA A 1012 19.58 24.05 -10.89
CA ALA A 1012 19.85 22.72 -11.45
C ALA A 1012 20.78 21.82 -10.59
N VAL A 1013 21.07 22.17 -9.33
CA VAL A 1013 21.89 21.34 -8.41
C VAL A 1013 21.19 21.12 -7.06
N GLY A 1014 19.87 21.17 -7.03
CA GLY A 1014 19.14 20.92 -5.79
C GLY A 1014 17.65 20.71 -5.98
N LEU A 1015 17.29 19.63 -6.66
CA LEU A 1015 16.05 18.87 -6.47
C LEU A 1015 16.27 17.44 -6.97
#